data_AF-A0A959QPX3-F1
#
_entry.id   AF-A0A959QPX3-F1
#
_cell.length_a   1.000
_cell.length_b   1.000
_cell.length_c   1.000
_cell.angle_alpha   90.00
_cell.angle_beta   90.00
_cell.angle_gamma   90.00
#
_symmetry.space_group_name_H-M   'P 1'
#
loop_
_entity.id
_entity.type
_entity.pdbx_description
1 polymer ?
#
loop_
_entity_poly.entity_id
_entity_poly.type
_entity_poly.pdbx_seq_one_letter_code
_entity_poly.pdbx_strand_id
1 'polypeptide(L)'
;MASAYMDRWYCFILVLILWLGWTTDSRAQDTLTRPRIGLVLAGGGAKGLAHIGVIQVLEEAGFDVDVVGGTSMGSIIGGLYALGYSAQEMKDQIAGIDWNMELSQEPDPDTQPLPEREATSRYQLSLPIDGWKLGLPSGFNNGQKLYLMLSWLTEHFHDVRDFRQLPREYFAIACDFYTGEEIVLDRGFLPDAMRASSSIPSFFAPVDLDGCLLIDGGWVNNFPVERMKERGVDFIIGVDFPKRIPEEETALNLVEVLVESGSYVNTRYNAINRSLCDVLIIPPLGKLSAADYQQADTIVRLGEMAARQQFDRLVFLADSLRISKRVIPDPMPRAGQPVTQVVVEGLGITERRVMDRILKADYGQYAHPEDRLRVVRDLYGTGDYDRVAYRMQTDSLDGGQRFLLELRKKGSPASLNFSLNYTSDYKAALLANYTRRNWLFNGNRLLADLVISENPVLRLRTHSVMGIGWRPAVEILGFRFRQPLYTDGKAFSRTVFEHLGVSAGVQRNPSINTVVGAQAIYRYTAFSGDAFELLGLRPLIQRLVDLNLEVHHRPFRDDRHPVGSAADLELVVSSPAERSLFQGPTIFYRARLSHGFSLGRNWTLTGTIHSGNTLNRRLTGPNRFFGGSYGASYPLNQMPVFGYERMELIADGGLHVAHVDLNWLLARNHALLVVAGGGFTTSRQPGDFLSFTTTRIGGFGAGYLYHSPIGPFRILVGRPIDRPDWVLNLVLGHWF
;
A
#
# COMPACT_ATOMS: atom_id res chain seq x y z
N MET A 1 -64.68 -63.20 -56.77
CA MET A 1 -63.59 -62.26 -56.45
C MET A 1 -63.68 -61.81 -55.00
N ALA A 2 -63.51 -62.72 -54.03
CA ALA A 2 -63.74 -62.44 -52.61
C ALA A 2 -62.71 -63.08 -51.66
N SER A 3 -61.59 -63.61 -52.16
CA SER A 3 -60.56 -64.24 -51.30
C SER A 3 -59.18 -63.56 -51.35
N ALA A 4 -59.04 -62.42 -52.04
CA ALA A 4 -57.76 -61.69 -52.12
C ALA A 4 -57.68 -60.46 -51.18
N TYR A 5 -58.77 -60.14 -50.48
CA TYR A 5 -58.84 -58.99 -49.57
C TYR A 5 -58.72 -59.33 -48.08
N MET A 6 -58.78 -60.62 -47.70
CA MET A 6 -58.67 -61.05 -46.29
C MET A 6 -57.22 -61.19 -45.81
N ASP A 7 -56.27 -61.55 -46.68
CA ASP A 7 -54.86 -61.79 -46.28
C ASP A 7 -54.07 -60.50 -45.99
N ARG A 8 -54.50 -59.35 -46.52
CA ARG A 8 -53.83 -58.06 -46.24
C ARG A 8 -54.15 -57.51 -44.85
N TRP A 9 -55.29 -57.87 -44.26
CA TRP A 9 -55.67 -57.42 -42.92
C TRP A 9 -54.96 -58.20 -41.81
N TYR A 10 -54.72 -59.50 -42.01
CA TYR A 10 -53.95 -60.31 -41.04
C TYR A 10 -52.48 -59.88 -40.97
N CYS A 11 -51.84 -59.56 -42.10
CA CYS A 11 -50.47 -59.03 -42.10
C CYS A 11 -50.41 -57.61 -41.48
N PHE A 12 -51.42 -56.78 -41.68
CA PHE A 12 -51.44 -55.43 -41.08
C PHE A 12 -51.65 -55.48 -39.56
N ILE A 13 -52.51 -56.39 -39.07
CA ILE A 13 -52.76 -56.58 -37.63
C ILE A 13 -51.55 -57.25 -36.95
N LEU A 14 -50.88 -58.20 -37.59
CA LEU A 14 -49.64 -58.80 -37.07
C LEU A 14 -48.48 -57.80 -37.01
N VAL A 15 -48.35 -56.91 -38.00
CA VAL A 15 -47.35 -55.82 -37.96
C VAL A 15 -47.72 -54.79 -36.88
N LEU A 16 -49.00 -54.46 -36.70
CA LEU A 16 -49.44 -53.55 -35.64
C LEU A 16 -49.22 -54.12 -34.23
N ILE A 17 -49.44 -55.42 -34.04
CA ILE A 17 -49.20 -56.12 -32.76
C ILE A 17 -47.70 -56.29 -32.48
N LEU A 18 -46.87 -56.50 -33.51
CA LEU A 18 -45.41 -56.48 -33.38
C LEU A 18 -44.85 -55.07 -33.12
N TRP A 19 -45.53 -54.03 -33.60
CA TRP A 19 -45.16 -52.62 -33.34
C TRP A 19 -45.63 -52.14 -31.95
N LEU A 20 -46.80 -52.59 -31.49
CA LEU A 20 -47.34 -52.30 -30.14
C LEU A 20 -46.72 -53.18 -29.04
N GLY A 21 -46.21 -54.37 -29.39
CA GLY A 21 -45.48 -55.27 -28.48
C GLY A 21 -44.03 -54.87 -28.20
N TRP A 22 -43.52 -53.83 -28.88
CA TRP A 22 -42.21 -53.20 -28.61
C TRP A 22 -42.31 -51.96 -27.70
N THR A 23 -43.49 -51.67 -27.16
CA THR A 23 -43.73 -50.52 -26.29
C THR A 23 -44.22 -50.91 -24.91
N THR A 24 -43.57 -51.86 -24.26
CA THR A 24 -43.55 -51.93 -22.80
C THR A 24 -42.24 -52.55 -22.32
N ASP A 25 -41.62 -51.85 -21.37
CA ASP A 25 -40.54 -52.32 -20.50
C ASP A 25 -39.11 -52.37 -21.08
N SER A 26 -38.66 -51.24 -21.64
CA SER A 26 -37.34 -50.75 -21.22
C SER A 26 -37.46 -50.34 -19.76
N ARG A 27 -37.33 -51.34 -18.87
CA ARG A 27 -37.11 -51.17 -17.45
C ARG A 27 -36.27 -49.94 -17.22
N ALA A 28 -36.77 -49.08 -16.35
CA ALA A 28 -36.00 -48.08 -15.61
C ALA A 28 -34.56 -48.56 -15.41
N GLN A 29 -33.65 -48.10 -16.28
CA GLN A 29 -32.41 -47.63 -15.75
C GLN A 29 -32.85 -46.45 -14.90
N ASP A 30 -32.94 -46.69 -13.59
CA ASP A 30 -32.62 -45.65 -12.63
C ASP A 30 -31.35 -45.00 -13.16
N THR A 31 -31.53 -43.90 -13.89
CA THR A 31 -30.51 -42.89 -13.99
C THR A 31 -30.47 -42.32 -12.60
N LEU A 32 -29.81 -43.06 -11.69
CA LEU A 32 -29.26 -42.54 -10.46
C LEU A 32 -28.37 -41.40 -10.92
N THR A 33 -28.99 -40.23 -11.05
CA THR A 33 -28.31 -38.96 -11.25
C THR A 33 -27.30 -38.90 -10.12
N ARG A 34 -26.02 -38.71 -10.48
CA ARG A 34 -24.98 -38.70 -9.47
C ARG A 34 -25.36 -37.65 -8.42
N PRO A 35 -25.21 -37.95 -7.12
CA PRO A 35 -25.55 -37.01 -6.07
C PRO A 35 -24.82 -35.68 -6.29
N ARG A 36 -25.48 -34.56 -6.01
CA ARG A 36 -24.84 -33.24 -6.02
C ARG A 36 -23.94 -33.11 -4.81
N ILE A 37 -22.71 -32.68 -5.05
CA ILE A 37 -21.65 -32.64 -4.05
C ILE A 37 -21.31 -31.19 -3.69
N GLY A 38 -21.30 -30.86 -2.41
CA GLY A 38 -20.98 -29.51 -1.91
C GLY A 38 -19.69 -29.48 -1.10
N LEU A 39 -18.95 -28.38 -1.22
CA LEU A 39 -17.81 -28.03 -0.37
C LEU A 39 -18.10 -26.73 0.38
N VAL A 40 -18.07 -26.78 1.71
CA VAL A 40 -18.30 -25.61 2.57
C VAL A 40 -17.02 -25.25 3.30
N LEU A 41 -16.60 -24.00 3.18
CA LEU A 41 -15.35 -23.49 3.73
C LEU A 41 -15.62 -22.38 4.74
N ALA A 42 -15.29 -22.63 6.01
CA ALA A 42 -15.50 -21.65 7.07
C ALA A 42 -14.58 -20.42 6.97
N GLY A 43 -15.01 -19.30 7.56
CA GLY A 43 -14.16 -18.14 7.78
C GLY A 43 -13.18 -18.33 8.93
N GLY A 44 -12.09 -17.55 8.94
CA GLY A 44 -11.06 -17.65 9.99
C GLY A 44 -9.81 -16.78 9.79
N GLY A 45 -9.88 -15.73 8.97
CA GLY A 45 -8.70 -14.93 8.59
C GLY A 45 -7.60 -15.80 7.98
N ALA A 46 -6.36 -15.65 8.47
CA ALA A 46 -5.21 -16.43 8.02
C ALA A 46 -5.43 -17.96 8.09
N LYS A 47 -6.21 -18.45 9.05
CA LYS A 47 -6.52 -19.89 9.21
C LYS A 47 -7.17 -20.48 7.96
N GLY A 48 -7.94 -19.68 7.22
CA GLY A 48 -8.60 -20.08 5.98
C GLY A 48 -7.64 -20.49 4.87
N LEU A 49 -6.34 -20.16 4.95
CA LEU A 49 -5.34 -20.67 4.01
C LEU A 49 -5.20 -22.20 4.09
N ALA A 50 -5.61 -22.84 5.18
CA ALA A 50 -5.62 -24.30 5.32
C ALA A 50 -6.56 -24.96 4.30
N HIS A 51 -7.59 -24.25 3.84
CA HIS A 51 -8.50 -24.73 2.80
C HIS A 51 -7.76 -25.10 1.52
N ILE A 52 -6.68 -24.38 1.17
CA ILE A 52 -5.85 -24.69 -0.01
C ILE A 52 -5.27 -26.10 0.10
N GLY A 53 -4.70 -26.46 1.26
CA GLY A 53 -4.15 -27.78 1.50
C GLY A 53 -5.22 -28.88 1.51
N VAL A 54 -6.42 -28.59 2.01
CA VAL A 54 -7.55 -29.54 1.94
C VAL A 54 -7.97 -29.78 0.49
N ILE A 55 -8.12 -28.71 -0.29
CA ILE A 55 -8.49 -28.78 -1.71
C ILE A 55 -7.43 -29.56 -2.49
N GLN A 56 -6.15 -29.39 -2.19
CA GLN A 56 -5.08 -30.16 -2.82
C GLN A 56 -5.31 -31.68 -2.68
N VAL A 57 -5.68 -32.13 -1.48
CA VAL A 57 -5.93 -33.55 -1.22
C VAL A 57 -7.22 -34.02 -1.88
N LEU A 58 -8.27 -33.19 -1.95
CA LEU A 58 -9.48 -33.49 -2.71
C LEU A 58 -9.17 -33.67 -4.21
N GLU A 59 -8.35 -32.79 -4.78
CA GLU A 59 -7.89 -32.88 -6.18
C GLU A 59 -7.06 -34.14 -6.43
N GLU A 60 -6.12 -34.48 -5.53
CA GLU A 60 -5.31 -35.71 -5.58
C GLU A 60 -6.19 -36.98 -5.51
N ALA A 61 -7.27 -36.95 -4.72
CA ALA A 61 -8.22 -38.04 -4.59
C ALA A 61 -9.21 -38.15 -5.77
N GLY A 62 -9.16 -37.22 -6.74
CA GLY A 62 -10.12 -37.15 -7.85
C GLY A 62 -11.52 -36.65 -7.45
N PHE A 63 -11.64 -36.01 -6.28
CA PHE A 63 -12.90 -35.60 -5.67
C PHE A 63 -13.33 -34.20 -6.13
N ASP A 64 -14.07 -34.12 -7.23
CA ASP A 64 -14.62 -32.87 -7.78
C ASP A 64 -16.02 -32.54 -7.22
N VAL A 65 -16.28 -31.27 -6.90
CA VAL A 65 -17.50 -30.80 -6.19
C VAL A 65 -18.35 -29.86 -7.05
N ASP A 66 -19.68 -29.96 -6.95
CA ASP A 66 -20.65 -29.20 -7.75
C ASP A 66 -20.90 -27.78 -7.25
N VAL A 67 -20.95 -27.62 -5.92
CA VAL A 67 -21.29 -26.37 -5.26
C VAL A 67 -20.21 -26.04 -4.25
N VAL A 68 -19.76 -24.79 -4.20
CA VAL A 68 -18.80 -24.28 -3.23
C VAL A 68 -19.43 -23.11 -2.49
N GLY A 69 -19.38 -23.14 -1.15
CA GLY A 69 -19.91 -22.10 -0.30
C GLY A 69 -18.88 -21.70 0.73
N GLY A 70 -18.84 -20.42 1.11
CA GLY A 70 -17.93 -20.02 2.16
C GLY A 70 -18.17 -18.64 2.74
N THR A 71 -17.44 -18.36 3.82
CA THR A 71 -17.52 -17.10 4.55
C THR A 71 -16.11 -16.53 4.74
N SER A 72 -15.94 -15.22 4.59
CA SER A 72 -14.64 -14.54 4.80
C SER A 72 -13.53 -15.17 3.94
N MET A 73 -12.38 -15.53 4.53
CA MET A 73 -11.33 -16.26 3.79
C MET A 73 -11.83 -17.54 3.10
N GLY A 74 -12.83 -18.23 3.67
CA GLY A 74 -13.46 -19.38 3.02
C GLY A 74 -14.23 -19.01 1.75
N SER A 75 -14.82 -17.81 1.69
CA SER A 75 -15.47 -17.31 0.47
C SER A 75 -14.43 -16.98 -0.60
N ILE A 76 -13.27 -16.44 -0.23
CA ILE A 76 -12.18 -16.15 -1.17
C ILE A 76 -11.62 -17.44 -1.75
N ILE A 77 -11.13 -18.37 -0.92
CA ILE A 77 -10.54 -19.63 -1.40
C ILE A 77 -11.58 -20.47 -2.14
N GLY A 78 -12.81 -20.55 -1.61
CA GLY A 78 -13.91 -21.28 -2.25
C GLY A 78 -14.32 -20.67 -3.58
N GLY A 79 -14.28 -19.34 -3.69
CA GLY A 79 -14.57 -18.63 -4.92
C GLY A 79 -13.53 -18.90 -6.00
N LEU A 80 -12.24 -18.83 -5.67
CA LEU A 80 -11.16 -19.19 -6.60
C LEU A 80 -11.27 -20.65 -7.05
N TYR A 81 -11.52 -21.56 -6.11
CA TYR A 81 -11.76 -22.95 -6.46
C TYR A 81 -13.00 -23.12 -7.35
N ALA A 82 -14.08 -22.37 -7.12
CA ALA A 82 -15.27 -22.41 -7.96
C ALA A 82 -15.01 -21.93 -9.39
N LEU A 83 -14.07 -21.01 -9.59
CA LEU A 83 -13.61 -20.55 -10.91
C LEU A 83 -12.74 -21.57 -11.65
N GLY A 84 -12.16 -22.54 -10.94
CA GLY A 84 -11.29 -23.56 -11.52
C GLY A 84 -9.83 -23.51 -11.10
N TYR A 85 -9.46 -22.62 -10.17
CA TYR A 85 -8.08 -22.54 -9.70
C TYR A 85 -7.69 -23.84 -9.02
N SER A 86 -6.54 -24.40 -9.42
CA SER A 86 -5.96 -25.54 -8.72
C SER A 86 -5.41 -25.13 -7.34
N ALA A 87 -5.25 -26.11 -6.44
CA ALA A 87 -4.61 -25.84 -5.15
C ALA A 87 -3.19 -25.27 -5.30
N GLN A 88 -2.44 -25.71 -6.31
CA GLN A 88 -1.11 -25.19 -6.58
C GLN A 88 -1.14 -23.73 -7.06
N GLU A 89 -2.04 -23.37 -7.97
CA GLU A 89 -2.18 -21.97 -8.40
C GLU A 89 -2.65 -21.08 -7.24
N MET A 90 -3.59 -21.52 -6.42
CA MET A 90 -3.99 -20.78 -5.22
C MET A 90 -2.81 -20.60 -4.26
N LYS A 91 -1.98 -21.62 -4.06
CA LYS A 91 -0.78 -21.51 -3.24
C LYS A 91 0.19 -20.47 -3.79
N ASP A 92 0.46 -20.51 -5.09
CA ASP A 92 1.40 -19.59 -5.75
C ASP A 92 0.88 -18.14 -5.72
N GLN A 93 -0.42 -17.94 -5.91
CA GLN A 93 -1.03 -16.60 -5.98
C GLN A 93 -1.39 -16.01 -4.61
N ILE A 94 -1.84 -16.81 -3.63
CA ILE A 94 -2.38 -16.35 -2.34
C ILE A 94 -1.38 -16.57 -1.20
N ALA A 95 -0.74 -17.75 -1.12
CA ALA A 95 0.19 -18.04 -0.04
C ALA A 95 1.53 -17.30 -0.20
N GLY A 96 1.90 -16.94 -1.43
CA GLY A 96 3.09 -16.15 -1.75
C GLY A 96 2.97 -14.63 -1.50
N ILE A 97 1.78 -14.13 -1.14
CA ILE A 97 1.53 -12.69 -0.94
C ILE A 97 2.21 -12.20 0.34
N ASP A 98 2.84 -11.02 0.28
CA ASP A 98 3.18 -10.26 1.48
C ASP A 98 1.90 -9.64 2.08
N TRP A 99 1.18 -10.44 2.86
CA TRP A 99 -0.08 -10.05 3.48
C TRP A 99 0.03 -8.80 4.36
N ASN A 100 1.20 -8.49 4.90
CA ASN A 100 1.36 -7.26 5.69
C ASN A 100 1.30 -6.02 4.78
N MET A 101 1.78 -6.12 3.53
CA MET A 101 1.68 -5.06 2.53
C MET A 101 0.28 -5.02 1.90
N GLU A 102 -0.34 -6.17 1.69
CA GLU A 102 -1.67 -6.28 1.08
C GLU A 102 -2.80 -5.84 2.02
N LEU A 103 -2.63 -6.10 3.32
CA LEU A 103 -3.55 -5.69 4.38
C LEU A 103 -3.23 -4.29 4.93
N SER A 104 -2.25 -3.57 4.36
CA SER A 104 -1.99 -2.17 4.72
C SER A 104 -2.94 -1.21 3.98
N GLN A 105 -3.26 -0.08 4.62
CA GLN A 105 -4.04 1.00 3.99
C GLN A 105 -3.16 1.84 3.05
N GLU A 106 -1.84 1.86 3.29
CA GLU A 106 -0.90 2.67 2.54
C GLU A 106 -0.84 2.22 1.07
N PRO A 107 -0.95 3.15 0.10
CA PRO A 107 -0.73 2.83 -1.30
C PRO A 107 0.64 2.20 -1.52
N ASP A 108 0.77 1.41 -2.59
CA ASP A 108 2.01 0.73 -2.90
C ASP A 108 3.17 1.74 -3.03
N PRO A 109 4.35 1.46 -2.45
CA PRO A 109 5.42 2.44 -2.37
C PRO A 109 5.79 3.04 -3.73
N ASP A 110 5.73 2.25 -4.80
CA ASP A 110 6.06 2.61 -6.18
C ASP A 110 4.93 3.31 -6.95
N THR A 111 3.85 3.73 -6.30
CA THR A 111 2.71 4.37 -6.98
C THR A 111 2.45 5.80 -6.51
N GLN A 112 2.99 6.18 -5.35
CA GLN A 112 2.81 7.52 -4.81
C GLN A 112 3.77 8.53 -5.45
N PRO A 113 3.25 9.65 -6.00
CA PRO A 113 4.07 10.77 -6.44
C PRO A 113 4.90 11.38 -5.30
N LEU A 114 6.12 11.82 -5.61
CA LEU A 114 7.11 12.28 -4.63
C LEU A 114 6.54 13.32 -3.65
N PRO A 115 5.86 14.41 -4.09
CA PRO A 115 5.30 15.39 -3.16
C PRO A 115 4.24 14.83 -2.20
N GLU A 116 3.40 13.90 -2.67
CA GLU A 116 2.36 13.28 -1.83
C GLU A 116 3.02 12.35 -0.82
N ARG A 117 3.97 11.50 -1.25
CA ARG A 117 4.73 10.62 -0.34
C ARG A 117 5.46 11.40 0.74
N GLU A 118 6.15 12.49 0.39
CA GLU A 118 6.86 13.34 1.37
C GLU A 118 5.90 14.02 2.35
N ALA A 119 4.65 14.28 1.95
CA ALA A 119 3.66 14.83 2.85
C ALA A 119 3.09 13.77 3.79
N THR A 120 2.61 12.65 3.25
CA THR A 120 1.84 11.62 3.98
C THR A 120 2.71 10.75 4.90
N SER A 121 3.95 10.43 4.50
CA SER A 121 4.87 9.61 5.30
C SER A 121 5.24 10.21 6.66
N ARG A 122 4.95 11.51 6.87
CA ARG A 122 5.24 12.21 8.12
C ARG A 122 4.12 12.08 9.15
N TYR A 123 2.92 11.64 8.76
CA TYR A 123 1.74 11.63 9.62
C TYR A 123 1.57 10.28 10.31
N GLN A 124 1.46 10.28 11.65
CA GLN A 124 1.17 9.08 12.43
C GLN A 124 -0.33 8.91 12.68
N LEU A 125 -1.07 10.02 12.72
CA LEU A 125 -2.52 10.06 12.87
C LEU A 125 -3.10 11.01 11.83
N SER A 126 -4.15 10.59 11.13
CA SER A 126 -4.86 11.40 10.15
C SER A 126 -6.37 11.31 10.41
N LEU A 127 -6.99 12.45 10.70
CA LEU A 127 -8.42 12.56 11.01
C LEU A 127 -9.13 13.31 9.88
N PRO A 128 -10.07 12.68 9.15
CA PRO A 128 -10.81 13.36 8.10
C PRO A 128 -11.69 14.48 8.68
N ILE A 129 -11.86 15.55 7.90
CA ILE A 129 -12.75 16.66 8.22
C ILE A 129 -13.81 16.76 7.12
N ASP A 130 -15.07 16.67 7.53
CA ASP A 130 -16.22 17.00 6.69
C ASP A 130 -16.94 18.24 7.21
N GLY A 131 -16.84 19.34 6.48
CA GLY A 131 -17.25 20.66 6.96
C GLY A 131 -16.50 21.06 8.24
N TRP A 132 -17.21 21.06 9.37
CA TRP A 132 -16.67 21.33 10.71
C TRP A 132 -16.62 20.07 11.60
N LYS A 133 -17.05 18.92 11.09
CA LYS A 133 -17.08 17.67 11.85
C LYS A 133 -15.76 16.93 11.66
N LEU A 134 -15.12 16.64 12.79
CA LEU A 134 -14.01 15.70 12.84
C LEU A 134 -14.58 14.29 12.72
N GLY A 135 -14.17 13.57 11.69
CA GLY A 135 -14.53 12.17 11.49
C GLY A 135 -13.50 11.22 12.07
N LEU A 136 -13.94 10.02 12.43
CA LEU A 136 -13.06 8.86 12.56
C LEU A 136 -13.21 8.01 11.29
N PRO A 137 -12.15 7.34 10.82
CA PRO A 137 -12.27 6.41 9.71
C PRO A 137 -13.21 5.25 10.09
N SER A 138 -13.99 4.74 9.13
CA SER A 138 -14.93 3.63 9.34
C SER A 138 -14.25 2.25 9.48
N GLY A 139 -12.96 2.17 9.16
CA GLY A 139 -12.09 1.03 9.39
C GLY A 139 -10.62 1.43 9.27
N PHE A 140 -9.71 0.61 9.79
CA PHE A 140 -8.27 0.84 9.68
C PHE A 140 -7.77 0.71 8.22
N ASN A 141 -8.47 -0.05 7.39
CA ASN A 141 -8.17 -0.27 5.98
C ASN A 141 -9.47 -0.20 5.15
N ASN A 142 -9.44 0.50 4.01
CA ASN A 142 -10.58 0.53 3.08
C ASN A 142 -10.75 -0.82 2.33
N GLY A 143 -9.78 -1.72 2.42
CA GLY A 143 -9.72 -3.00 1.72
C GLY A 143 -9.53 -2.84 0.21
N GLN A 144 -8.92 -1.74 -0.21
CA GLN A 144 -8.65 -1.43 -1.62
C GLN A 144 -7.77 -2.49 -2.27
N LYS A 145 -6.62 -2.82 -1.67
CA LYS A 145 -5.67 -3.77 -2.26
C LYS A 145 -6.26 -5.17 -2.37
N LEU A 146 -6.85 -5.66 -1.28
CA LEU A 146 -7.65 -6.90 -1.28
C LEU A 146 -8.69 -6.91 -2.40
N TYR A 147 -9.44 -5.83 -2.59
CA TYR A 147 -10.39 -5.73 -3.70
C TYR A 147 -9.72 -5.84 -5.07
N LEU A 148 -8.58 -5.16 -5.30
CA LEU A 148 -7.84 -5.25 -6.56
C LEU A 148 -7.31 -6.66 -6.84
N MET A 149 -6.79 -7.33 -5.81
CA MET A 149 -6.39 -8.73 -5.89
C MET A 149 -7.56 -9.61 -6.34
N LEU A 150 -8.74 -9.44 -5.74
CA LEU A 150 -9.95 -10.18 -6.11
C LEU A 150 -10.43 -9.85 -7.52
N SER A 151 -10.45 -8.57 -7.92
CA SER A 151 -10.78 -8.18 -9.30
C SER A 151 -9.81 -8.82 -10.30
N TRP A 152 -8.52 -8.84 -10.01
CA TRP A 152 -7.55 -9.48 -10.89
C TRP A 152 -7.74 -11.01 -10.98
N LEU A 153 -7.86 -11.70 -9.84
CA LEU A 153 -8.02 -13.15 -9.80
C LEU A 153 -9.35 -13.64 -10.41
N THR A 154 -10.34 -12.78 -10.54
CA THR A 154 -11.65 -13.15 -11.10
C THR A 154 -11.90 -12.55 -12.49
N GLU A 155 -10.89 -11.95 -13.10
CA GLU A 155 -11.09 -11.06 -14.25
C GLU A 155 -11.77 -11.74 -15.45
N HIS A 156 -11.43 -13.01 -15.72
CA HIS A 156 -12.04 -13.83 -16.77
C HIS A 156 -13.55 -14.08 -16.59
N PHE A 157 -14.07 -13.87 -15.37
CA PHE A 157 -15.46 -14.13 -15.02
C PHE A 157 -16.22 -12.84 -14.65
N HIS A 158 -15.66 -11.66 -14.93
CA HIS A 158 -16.29 -10.36 -14.63
C HIS A 158 -17.67 -10.15 -15.30
N ASP A 159 -17.94 -10.83 -16.41
CA ASP A 159 -19.22 -10.78 -17.12
C ASP A 159 -20.28 -11.75 -16.54
N VAL A 160 -19.88 -12.71 -15.69
CA VAL A 160 -20.81 -13.67 -15.06
C VAL A 160 -21.49 -13.01 -13.85
N ARG A 161 -22.82 -12.85 -13.94
CA ARG A 161 -23.63 -12.20 -12.90
C ARG A 161 -24.42 -13.16 -12.01
N ASP A 162 -24.59 -14.41 -12.45
CA ASP A 162 -25.24 -15.47 -11.69
C ASP A 162 -24.20 -16.51 -11.34
N PHE A 163 -23.86 -16.65 -10.06
CA PHE A 163 -22.75 -17.49 -9.63
C PHE A 163 -23.05 -18.98 -9.72
N ARG A 164 -24.30 -19.36 -10.06
CA ARG A 164 -24.67 -20.72 -10.45
C ARG A 164 -24.15 -21.10 -11.84
N GLN A 165 -23.72 -20.13 -12.64
CA GLN A 165 -23.17 -20.34 -13.98
C GLN A 165 -21.64 -20.46 -13.99
N LEU A 166 -21.00 -20.32 -12.83
CA LEU A 166 -19.56 -20.57 -12.69
C LEU A 166 -19.25 -22.07 -12.86
N PRO A 167 -17.99 -22.45 -13.13
CA PRO A 167 -17.61 -23.85 -13.33
C PRO A 167 -18.02 -24.79 -12.19
N ARG A 168 -18.02 -24.26 -10.97
CA ARG A 168 -18.73 -24.82 -9.81
C ARG A 168 -19.67 -23.74 -9.28
N GLU A 169 -20.90 -24.10 -8.92
CA GLU A 169 -21.84 -23.12 -8.37
C GLU A 169 -21.25 -22.52 -7.11
N TYR A 170 -21.41 -21.22 -6.92
CA TYR A 170 -20.79 -20.52 -5.79
C TYR A 170 -21.78 -19.65 -5.01
N PHE A 171 -21.57 -19.56 -3.70
CA PHE A 171 -22.16 -18.51 -2.87
C PHE A 171 -21.21 -18.09 -1.74
N ALA A 172 -21.34 -16.84 -1.32
CA ALA A 172 -20.68 -16.31 -0.12
C ALA A 172 -21.71 -15.83 0.91
N ILE A 173 -21.31 -15.76 2.18
CA ILE A 173 -22.15 -15.20 3.24
C ILE A 173 -21.62 -13.85 3.70
N ALA A 174 -22.50 -12.87 3.80
CA ALA A 174 -22.26 -11.59 4.46
C ALA A 174 -23.31 -11.34 5.56
N CYS A 175 -23.06 -10.33 6.38
CA CYS A 175 -24.00 -9.84 7.38
C CYS A 175 -24.40 -8.42 7.01
N ASP A 176 -25.69 -8.11 7.01
CA ASP A 176 -26.13 -6.71 6.97
C ASP A 176 -25.78 -6.03 8.31
N PHE A 177 -25.08 -4.91 8.25
CA PHE A 177 -24.57 -4.21 9.42
C PHE A 177 -25.67 -3.65 10.33
N TYR A 178 -26.79 -3.20 9.75
CA TYR A 178 -27.86 -2.54 10.50
C TYR A 178 -28.87 -3.54 11.06
N THR A 179 -29.21 -4.59 10.30
CA THR A 179 -30.22 -5.58 10.72
C THR A 179 -29.61 -6.78 11.41
N GLY A 180 -28.34 -7.09 11.16
CA GLY A 180 -27.70 -8.33 11.61
C GLY A 180 -28.19 -9.57 10.86
N GLU A 181 -28.87 -9.40 9.72
CA GLU A 181 -29.39 -10.51 8.92
C GLU A 181 -28.31 -11.16 8.05
N GLU A 182 -28.46 -12.47 7.83
CA GLU A 182 -27.62 -13.22 6.90
C GLU A 182 -27.99 -12.89 5.46
N ILE A 183 -27.00 -12.45 4.68
CA ILE A 183 -27.13 -12.17 3.25
C ILE A 183 -26.35 -13.21 2.46
N VAL A 184 -27.05 -14.00 1.66
CA VAL A 184 -26.47 -14.98 0.73
C VAL A 184 -26.13 -14.29 -0.59
N LEU A 185 -24.84 -14.25 -0.91
CA LEU A 185 -24.29 -13.60 -2.10
C LEU A 185 -24.02 -14.65 -3.18
N ASP A 186 -24.99 -14.84 -4.08
CA ASP A 186 -24.94 -15.82 -5.18
C ASP A 186 -25.12 -15.19 -6.58
N ARG A 187 -25.11 -13.86 -6.65
CA ARG A 187 -25.23 -13.05 -7.87
C ARG A 187 -24.54 -11.71 -7.69
N GLY A 188 -24.37 -10.98 -8.80
CA GLY A 188 -23.81 -9.64 -8.82
C GLY A 188 -22.41 -9.60 -9.44
N PHE A 189 -21.51 -8.79 -8.90
CA PHE A 189 -20.11 -8.76 -9.29
C PHE A 189 -19.27 -9.58 -8.31
N LEU A 190 -18.61 -10.62 -8.80
CA LEU A 190 -17.95 -11.62 -7.95
C LEU A 190 -16.90 -11.02 -6.98
N PRO A 191 -16.02 -10.08 -7.40
CA PRO A 191 -15.14 -9.38 -6.46
C PRO A 191 -15.86 -8.66 -5.31
N ASP A 192 -16.99 -8.00 -5.59
CA ASP A 192 -17.76 -7.30 -4.57
C ASP A 192 -18.35 -8.29 -3.56
N ALA A 193 -18.88 -9.42 -4.03
CA ALA A 193 -19.42 -10.45 -3.16
C ALA A 193 -18.35 -11.06 -2.23
N MET A 194 -17.19 -11.42 -2.79
CA MET A 194 -16.05 -11.93 -2.01
C MET A 194 -15.53 -10.88 -1.00
N ARG A 195 -15.40 -9.62 -1.45
CA ARG A 195 -14.93 -8.51 -0.60
C ARG A 195 -15.91 -8.18 0.52
N ALA A 196 -17.23 -8.20 0.25
CA ALA A 196 -18.27 -8.00 1.25
C ALA A 196 -18.21 -9.09 2.33
N SER A 197 -18.17 -10.36 1.93
CA SER A 197 -18.06 -11.51 2.84
C SER A 197 -16.80 -11.47 3.73
N SER A 198 -15.74 -10.80 3.28
CA SER A 198 -14.46 -10.65 4.00
C SER A 198 -14.25 -9.27 4.65
N SER A 199 -15.32 -8.51 4.89
CA SER A 199 -15.27 -7.16 5.50
C SER A 199 -15.23 -7.20 7.03
N ILE A 200 -14.11 -7.65 7.60
CA ILE A 200 -13.95 -7.76 9.07
C ILE A 200 -14.21 -6.39 9.72
N PRO A 201 -15.20 -6.25 10.62
CA PRO A 201 -15.54 -4.98 11.26
C PRO A 201 -14.34 -4.29 11.91
N SER A 202 -14.30 -2.95 11.80
CA SER A 202 -13.24 -2.06 12.29
C SER A 202 -11.86 -2.23 11.65
N PHE A 203 -11.54 -3.41 11.09
CA PHE A 203 -10.34 -3.61 10.29
C PHE A 203 -10.56 -3.18 8.85
N PHE A 204 -11.57 -3.75 8.17
CA PHE A 204 -11.98 -3.37 6.84
C PHE A 204 -13.23 -2.48 6.88
N ALA A 205 -13.26 -1.44 6.05
CA ALA A 205 -14.47 -0.67 5.82
C ALA A 205 -15.61 -1.60 5.29
N PRO A 206 -16.85 -1.42 5.76
CA PRO A 206 -18.02 -2.11 5.23
C PRO A 206 -18.23 -1.83 3.73
N VAL A 207 -18.90 -2.76 3.05
CA VAL A 207 -19.18 -2.68 1.61
C VAL A 207 -20.65 -2.37 1.41
N ASP A 208 -20.95 -1.26 0.73
CA ASP A 208 -22.30 -0.97 0.25
C ASP A 208 -22.55 -1.78 -1.02
N LEU A 209 -23.51 -2.71 -0.97
CA LEU A 209 -23.88 -3.58 -2.07
C LEU A 209 -25.40 -3.68 -2.14
N ASP A 210 -25.98 -3.24 -3.26
CA ASP A 210 -27.42 -3.25 -3.54
C ASP A 210 -28.28 -2.61 -2.42
N GLY A 211 -27.76 -1.55 -1.78
CA GLY A 211 -28.44 -0.83 -0.70
C GLY A 211 -28.33 -1.47 0.69
N CYS A 212 -27.62 -2.59 0.80
CA CYS A 212 -27.27 -3.22 2.07
C CYS A 212 -25.83 -2.84 2.44
N LEU A 213 -25.61 -2.45 3.70
CA LEU A 213 -24.26 -2.16 4.19
C LEU A 213 -23.69 -3.45 4.79
N LEU A 214 -22.82 -4.13 4.06
CA LEU A 214 -22.37 -5.48 4.37
C LEU A 214 -21.05 -5.50 5.15
N ILE A 215 -21.00 -6.37 6.15
CA ILE A 215 -19.79 -6.78 6.88
C ILE A 215 -19.54 -8.29 6.73
N ASP A 216 -18.41 -8.76 7.29
CA ASP A 216 -18.02 -10.16 7.28
C ASP A 216 -19.14 -11.10 7.77
N GLY A 217 -19.44 -12.14 6.98
CA GLY A 217 -20.50 -13.10 7.29
C GLY A 217 -20.21 -13.98 8.51
N GLY A 218 -18.96 -13.97 8.99
CA GLY A 218 -18.53 -14.64 10.21
C GLY A 218 -19.15 -14.06 11.48
N TRP A 219 -20.02 -13.07 11.38
CA TRP A 219 -20.84 -12.56 12.50
C TRP A 219 -22.22 -13.22 12.60
N VAL A 220 -22.69 -13.87 11.53
CA VAL A 220 -24.02 -14.49 11.45
C VAL A 220 -23.95 -15.98 11.16
N ASN A 221 -23.14 -16.39 10.18
CA ASN A 221 -23.02 -17.77 9.75
C ASN A 221 -21.62 -18.02 9.14
N ASN A 222 -20.67 -18.35 10.02
CA ASN A 222 -19.27 -18.56 9.64
C ASN A 222 -19.03 -19.90 8.93
N PHE A 223 -19.95 -20.86 9.04
CA PHE A 223 -19.83 -22.20 8.45
C PHE A 223 -21.17 -22.66 7.85
N PRO A 224 -21.55 -22.15 6.66
CA PRO A 224 -22.93 -22.17 6.15
C PRO A 224 -23.33 -23.50 5.47
N VAL A 225 -23.27 -24.60 6.22
CA VAL A 225 -23.55 -25.94 5.70
C VAL A 225 -25.02 -26.13 5.34
N GLU A 226 -25.94 -25.61 6.14
CA GLU A 226 -27.38 -25.66 5.84
C GLU A 226 -27.75 -25.09 4.46
N ARG A 227 -27.03 -24.06 3.98
CA ARG A 227 -27.29 -23.42 2.68
C ARG A 227 -27.01 -24.34 1.51
N MET A 228 -26.16 -25.36 1.71
CA MET A 228 -25.98 -26.43 0.73
C MET A 228 -27.24 -27.30 0.62
N LYS A 229 -27.88 -27.65 1.74
CA LYS A 229 -29.11 -28.46 1.73
C LYS A 229 -30.25 -27.72 1.04
N GLU A 230 -30.39 -26.41 1.27
CA GLU A 230 -31.37 -25.56 0.58
C GLU A 230 -31.16 -25.51 -0.94
N ARG A 231 -29.92 -25.72 -1.40
CA ARG A 231 -29.55 -25.80 -2.83
C ARG A 231 -29.65 -27.22 -3.42
N GLY A 232 -30.21 -28.17 -2.68
CA GLY A 232 -30.37 -29.55 -3.14
C GLY A 232 -29.03 -30.28 -3.29
N VAL A 233 -28.05 -29.97 -2.42
CA VAL A 233 -26.80 -30.75 -2.32
C VAL A 233 -27.04 -31.98 -1.47
N ASP A 234 -26.73 -33.15 -2.04
CA ASP A 234 -26.96 -34.45 -1.42
C ASP A 234 -25.82 -34.81 -0.46
N PHE A 235 -24.57 -34.60 -0.88
CA PHE A 235 -23.36 -34.96 -0.13
C PHE A 235 -22.50 -33.72 0.17
N ILE A 236 -22.16 -33.49 1.43
CA ILE A 236 -21.46 -32.26 1.85
C ILE A 236 -20.13 -32.57 2.55
N ILE A 237 -19.07 -31.97 2.01
CA ILE A 237 -17.76 -31.85 2.66
C ILE A 237 -17.66 -30.48 3.31
N GLY A 238 -17.28 -30.45 4.58
CA GLY A 238 -17.09 -29.23 5.35
C GLY A 238 -15.68 -29.09 5.89
N VAL A 239 -15.12 -27.89 5.80
CA VAL A 239 -13.85 -27.53 6.45
C VAL A 239 -14.09 -26.39 7.43
N ASP A 240 -13.87 -26.66 8.72
CA ASP A 240 -14.17 -25.71 9.80
C ASP A 240 -12.97 -25.51 10.75
N PHE A 241 -12.97 -24.38 11.44
CA PHE A 241 -11.97 -23.97 12.42
C PHE A 241 -12.63 -23.73 13.78
N PRO A 242 -12.89 -24.79 14.57
CA PRO A 242 -13.55 -24.66 15.86
C PRO A 242 -12.77 -23.71 16.79
N LYS A 243 -13.52 -22.90 17.53
CA LYS A 243 -12.96 -22.11 18.63
C LYS A 243 -12.33 -23.06 19.64
N ARG A 244 -11.06 -22.83 19.97
CA ARG A 244 -10.37 -23.52 21.05
C ARG A 244 -10.33 -22.61 22.26
N ILE A 245 -10.73 -23.13 23.42
CA ILE A 245 -10.51 -22.43 24.70
C ILE A 245 -9.02 -22.59 25.02
N PRO A 246 -8.23 -21.50 25.09
CA PRO A 246 -6.81 -21.60 25.41
C PRO A 246 -6.62 -22.25 26.79
N GLU A 247 -5.65 -23.16 26.90
CA GLU A 247 -5.26 -23.77 28.19
C GLU A 247 -4.43 -22.79 29.06
N GLU A 248 -3.87 -21.73 28.47
CA GLU A 248 -3.12 -20.64 29.11
C GLU A 248 -3.55 -19.28 28.54
N GLU A 249 -3.40 -18.19 29.29
CA GLU A 249 -3.67 -16.82 28.83
C GLU A 249 -2.80 -16.45 27.62
N THR A 250 -3.40 -16.37 26.43
CA THR A 250 -2.82 -15.73 25.25
C THR A 250 -3.09 -14.22 25.29
N ALA A 251 -2.05 -13.41 25.10
CA ALA A 251 -2.20 -11.97 24.92
C ALA A 251 -2.94 -11.69 23.60
N LEU A 252 -4.21 -11.27 23.69
CA LEU A 252 -5.01 -10.87 22.53
C LEU A 252 -4.63 -9.48 22.06
N ASN A 253 -4.45 -9.29 20.75
CA ASN A 253 -4.39 -7.96 20.14
C ASN A 253 -5.78 -7.43 19.74
N LEU A 254 -5.88 -6.14 19.38
CA LEU A 254 -7.18 -5.51 19.07
C LEU A 254 -7.95 -6.21 17.94
N VAL A 255 -7.26 -6.69 16.89
CA VAL A 255 -7.89 -7.39 15.77
C VAL A 255 -8.40 -8.76 16.22
N GLU A 256 -7.64 -9.48 17.03
CA GLU A 256 -8.05 -10.76 17.59
C GLU A 256 -9.27 -10.61 18.50
N VAL A 257 -9.32 -9.56 19.34
CA VAL A 257 -10.52 -9.28 20.16
C VAL A 257 -11.76 -9.12 19.29
N LEU A 258 -11.66 -8.42 18.15
CA LEU A 258 -12.78 -8.22 17.23
C LEU A 258 -13.23 -9.53 16.57
N VAL A 259 -12.30 -10.31 16.01
CA VAL A 259 -12.61 -11.59 15.34
C VAL A 259 -13.14 -12.63 16.34
N GLU A 260 -12.55 -12.72 17.53
CA GLU A 260 -12.99 -13.66 18.57
C GLU A 260 -14.34 -13.28 19.18
N SER A 261 -14.72 -11.99 19.14
CA SER A 261 -16.04 -11.55 19.57
C SER A 261 -17.14 -12.09 18.64
N GLY A 262 -16.91 -12.05 17.32
CA GLY A 262 -17.84 -12.64 16.33
C GLY A 262 -17.94 -14.16 16.42
N SER A 263 -16.86 -14.85 16.83
CA SER A 263 -16.85 -16.32 16.94
C SER A 263 -17.81 -16.87 18.02
N TYR A 264 -18.15 -16.08 19.05
CA TYR A 264 -19.09 -16.49 20.10
C TYR A 264 -20.50 -16.72 19.57
N VAL A 265 -20.98 -15.84 18.68
CA VAL A 265 -22.33 -15.95 18.08
C VAL A 265 -22.44 -17.23 17.27
N ASN A 266 -21.36 -17.62 16.57
CA ASN A 266 -21.34 -18.77 15.68
C ASN A 266 -21.18 -20.12 16.38
N THR A 267 -20.72 -20.17 17.63
CA THR A 267 -20.33 -21.44 18.26
C THR A 267 -21.49 -22.44 18.33
N ARG A 268 -22.71 -21.95 18.62
CA ARG A 268 -23.91 -22.80 18.65
C ARG A 268 -24.41 -23.17 17.25
N TYR A 269 -24.34 -22.24 16.31
CA TYR A 269 -24.77 -22.44 14.93
C TYR A 269 -23.87 -23.44 14.19
N ASN A 270 -22.56 -23.29 14.34
CA ASN A 270 -21.57 -24.17 13.73
C ASN A 270 -21.69 -25.61 14.25
N ALA A 271 -22.13 -25.84 15.50
CA ALA A 271 -22.36 -27.19 15.99
C ALA A 271 -23.46 -27.92 15.21
N ILE A 272 -24.53 -27.21 14.84
CA ILE A 272 -25.60 -27.74 13.98
C ILE A 272 -25.04 -27.98 12.58
N ASN A 273 -24.37 -26.99 11.98
CA ASN A 273 -23.81 -27.10 10.63
C ASN A 273 -22.79 -28.25 10.49
N ARG A 274 -21.95 -28.50 11.50
CA ARG A 274 -21.04 -29.66 11.52
C ARG A 274 -21.77 -31.00 11.45
N SER A 275 -22.94 -31.10 12.11
CA SER A 275 -23.73 -32.33 12.09
C SER A 275 -24.39 -32.62 10.73
N LEU A 276 -24.46 -31.62 9.85
CA LEU A 276 -25.00 -31.74 8.50
C LEU A 276 -23.95 -32.17 7.46
N CYS A 277 -22.67 -32.24 7.84
CA CYS A 277 -21.59 -32.68 6.95
C CYS A 277 -21.49 -34.22 6.90
N ASP A 278 -21.33 -34.77 5.71
CA ASP A 278 -21.02 -36.19 5.51
C ASP A 278 -19.52 -36.47 5.74
N VAL A 279 -18.69 -35.49 5.40
CA VAL A 279 -17.26 -35.46 5.68
C VAL A 279 -16.91 -34.11 6.31
N LEU A 280 -16.36 -34.16 7.52
CA LEU A 280 -15.87 -32.97 8.23
C LEU A 280 -14.35 -33.06 8.38
N ILE A 281 -13.65 -32.01 7.96
CA ILE A 281 -12.20 -31.86 8.08
C ILE A 281 -11.91 -30.70 9.02
N ILE A 282 -11.13 -30.95 10.07
CA ILE A 282 -10.74 -29.94 11.07
C ILE A 282 -9.21 -29.87 11.11
N PRO A 283 -8.59 -28.87 10.47
CA PRO A 283 -7.15 -28.68 10.51
C PRO A 283 -6.62 -28.40 11.94
N PRO A 284 -5.54 -29.08 12.39
CA PRO A 284 -5.01 -28.91 13.73
C PRO A 284 -4.08 -27.68 13.83
N LEU A 285 -4.69 -26.49 13.80
CA LEU A 285 -3.96 -25.20 13.72
C LEU A 285 -3.25 -24.77 15.01
N GLY A 286 -3.40 -25.50 16.12
CA GLY A 286 -2.66 -25.25 17.36
C GLY A 286 -2.90 -23.84 17.92
N LYS A 287 -1.82 -23.07 18.09
CA LYS A 287 -1.81 -21.70 18.62
C LYS A 287 -1.89 -20.60 17.54
N LEU A 288 -2.03 -20.96 16.26
CA LEU A 288 -2.08 -20.00 15.15
C LEU A 288 -3.36 -19.16 15.24
N SER A 289 -3.23 -17.85 15.07
CA SER A 289 -4.33 -16.87 15.14
C SER A 289 -4.93 -16.59 13.76
N ALA A 290 -6.02 -15.82 13.72
CA ALA A 290 -6.61 -15.32 12.48
C ALA A 290 -5.77 -14.20 11.80
N ALA A 291 -4.73 -13.69 12.48
CA ALA A 291 -3.85 -12.64 11.99
C ALA A 291 -2.47 -13.16 11.52
N ASP A 292 -2.16 -14.45 11.72
CA ASP A 292 -0.85 -15.06 11.43
C ASP A 292 -0.59 -15.36 9.94
N TYR A 293 -0.89 -14.40 9.06
CA TYR A 293 -0.71 -14.54 7.61
C TYR A 293 0.75 -14.82 7.20
N GLN A 294 1.73 -14.42 8.02
CA GLN A 294 3.15 -14.71 7.79
C GLN A 294 3.48 -16.21 7.89
N GLN A 295 2.60 -17.02 8.45
CA GLN A 295 2.75 -18.47 8.55
C GLN A 295 1.93 -19.23 7.49
N ALA A 296 1.62 -18.58 6.37
CA ALA A 296 0.81 -19.13 5.27
C ALA A 296 1.20 -20.57 4.88
N ASP A 297 2.49 -20.83 4.60
CA ASP A 297 2.98 -22.16 4.24
C ASP A 297 2.71 -23.22 5.31
N THR A 298 2.84 -22.85 6.59
CA THR A 298 2.56 -23.75 7.71
C THR A 298 1.06 -24.04 7.79
N ILE A 299 0.22 -23.03 7.64
CA ILE A 299 -1.24 -23.17 7.68
C ILE A 299 -1.73 -24.07 6.55
N VAL A 300 -1.23 -23.88 5.31
CA VAL A 300 -1.56 -24.73 4.15
C VAL A 300 -1.20 -26.20 4.42
N ARG A 301 0.02 -26.47 4.92
CA ARG A 301 0.47 -27.84 5.25
C ARG A 301 -0.40 -28.51 6.32
N LEU A 302 -0.88 -27.76 7.31
CA LEU A 302 -1.75 -28.32 8.36
C LEU A 302 -3.13 -28.71 7.81
N GLY A 303 -3.64 -27.94 6.84
CA GLY A 303 -4.85 -28.31 6.10
C GLY A 303 -4.67 -29.58 5.27
N GLU A 304 -3.57 -29.66 4.52
CA GLU A 304 -3.18 -30.85 3.76
C GLU A 304 -3.09 -32.09 4.67
N MET A 305 -2.38 -31.98 5.79
CA MET A 305 -2.22 -33.06 6.75
C MET A 305 -3.56 -33.58 7.28
N ALA A 306 -4.50 -32.68 7.60
CA ALA A 306 -5.81 -33.06 8.09
C ALA A 306 -6.66 -33.78 7.04
N ALA A 307 -6.61 -33.34 5.79
CA ALA A 307 -7.30 -34.01 4.69
C ALA A 307 -6.65 -35.36 4.33
N ARG A 308 -5.31 -35.45 4.37
CA ARG A 308 -4.58 -36.71 4.10
C ARG A 308 -4.97 -37.84 5.05
N GLN A 309 -5.34 -37.53 6.30
CA GLN A 309 -5.86 -38.53 7.25
C GLN A 309 -7.16 -39.20 6.77
N GLN A 310 -7.87 -38.59 5.83
CA GLN A 310 -9.11 -39.11 5.24
C GLN A 310 -8.94 -39.52 3.77
N PHE A 311 -7.71 -39.55 3.23
CA PHE A 311 -7.47 -39.74 1.80
C PHE A 311 -8.10 -41.02 1.24
N ASP A 312 -7.87 -42.18 1.87
CA ASP A 312 -8.44 -43.45 1.39
C ASP A 312 -9.96 -43.44 1.42
N ARG A 313 -10.56 -42.79 2.43
CA ARG A 313 -12.01 -42.59 2.53
C ARG A 313 -12.51 -41.69 1.40
N LEU A 314 -11.79 -40.61 1.08
CA LEU A 314 -12.13 -39.70 -0.02
C LEU A 314 -12.06 -40.39 -1.38
N VAL A 315 -11.01 -41.18 -1.65
CA VAL A 315 -10.89 -41.98 -2.89
C VAL A 315 -12.04 -42.97 -3.00
N PHE A 316 -12.33 -43.72 -1.94
CA PHE A 316 -13.46 -44.66 -1.90
C PHE A 316 -14.80 -43.96 -2.16
N LEU A 317 -15.00 -42.78 -1.57
CA LEU A 317 -16.22 -41.99 -1.77
C LEU A 317 -16.31 -41.43 -3.18
N ALA A 318 -15.20 -40.98 -3.79
CA ALA A 318 -15.18 -40.51 -5.17
C ALA A 318 -15.66 -41.59 -6.14
N ASP A 319 -15.17 -42.82 -5.97
CA ASP A 319 -15.61 -43.97 -6.75
C ASP A 319 -17.08 -44.32 -6.47
N SER A 320 -17.47 -44.36 -5.20
CA SER A 320 -18.83 -44.73 -4.76
C SER A 320 -19.90 -43.75 -5.24
N LEU A 321 -19.59 -42.45 -5.21
CA LEU A 321 -20.47 -41.36 -5.66
C LEU A 321 -20.38 -41.15 -7.18
N ARG A 322 -19.56 -41.94 -7.89
CA ARG A 322 -19.32 -41.86 -9.34
C ARG A 322 -18.89 -40.47 -9.78
N ILE A 323 -17.97 -39.86 -9.02
CA ILE A 323 -17.42 -38.55 -9.31
C ILE A 323 -16.57 -38.65 -10.59
N SER A 324 -16.83 -37.76 -11.54
CA SER A 324 -15.99 -37.59 -12.71
C SER A 324 -15.36 -36.21 -12.69
N LYS A 325 -14.07 -36.16 -13.00
CA LYS A 325 -13.33 -34.89 -13.06
C LYS A 325 -13.83 -34.06 -14.24
N ARG A 326 -14.31 -32.85 -13.96
CA ARG A 326 -14.67 -31.87 -15.00
C ARG A 326 -13.42 -31.26 -15.63
N VAL A 327 -13.51 -30.95 -16.93
CA VAL A 327 -12.56 -30.06 -17.60
C VAL A 327 -13.00 -28.64 -17.34
N ILE A 328 -12.21 -27.88 -16.58
CA ILE A 328 -12.50 -26.49 -16.24
C ILE A 328 -11.56 -25.60 -17.06
N PRO A 329 -12.05 -24.51 -17.67
CA PRO A 329 -11.20 -23.54 -18.35
C PRO A 329 -10.13 -22.97 -17.41
N ASP A 330 -9.00 -22.59 -17.97
CA ASP A 330 -7.94 -21.92 -17.22
C ASP A 330 -8.46 -20.59 -16.64
N PRO A 331 -8.52 -20.45 -15.30
CA PRO A 331 -9.11 -19.27 -14.69
C PRO A 331 -8.14 -18.08 -14.64
N MET A 332 -6.83 -18.31 -14.86
CA MET A 332 -5.81 -17.29 -14.67
C MET A 332 -5.92 -16.18 -15.72
N PRO A 333 -5.92 -14.89 -15.32
CA PRO A 333 -5.95 -13.75 -16.24
C PRO A 333 -4.64 -13.70 -17.04
N ARG A 334 -4.62 -14.32 -18.22
CA ARG A 334 -3.47 -14.32 -19.14
C ARG A 334 -3.63 -13.23 -20.19
N ALA A 335 -2.59 -13.00 -21.00
CA ALA A 335 -2.66 -12.06 -22.12
C ALA A 335 -3.89 -12.36 -22.99
N GLY A 336 -4.83 -11.43 -22.99
CA GLY A 336 -6.17 -11.59 -23.57
C GLY A 336 -6.36 -10.74 -24.81
N GLN A 337 -7.63 -10.56 -25.19
CA GLN A 337 -8.00 -9.64 -26.26
C GLN A 337 -7.64 -8.19 -25.90
N PRO A 338 -7.20 -7.38 -26.87
CA PRO A 338 -6.83 -6.00 -26.62
C PRO A 338 -8.03 -5.20 -26.10
N VAL A 339 -7.78 -4.32 -25.14
CA VAL A 339 -8.78 -3.36 -24.65
C VAL A 339 -9.10 -2.38 -25.77
N THR A 340 -10.35 -2.37 -26.23
CA THR A 340 -10.83 -1.50 -27.31
C THR A 340 -11.26 -0.13 -26.78
N GLN A 341 -11.71 -0.06 -25.52
CA GLN A 341 -12.20 1.16 -24.91
C GLN A 341 -11.91 1.22 -23.41
N VAL A 342 -11.53 2.40 -22.93
CA VAL A 342 -11.48 2.73 -21.49
C VAL A 342 -12.64 3.65 -21.14
N VAL A 343 -13.39 3.30 -20.10
CA VAL A 343 -14.54 4.09 -19.63
C VAL A 343 -14.31 4.43 -18.16
N VAL A 344 -14.31 5.73 -17.82
CA VAL A 344 -14.05 6.19 -16.44
C VAL A 344 -15.35 6.64 -15.78
N GLU A 345 -15.87 5.94 -14.79
CA GLU A 345 -17.08 6.27 -14.03
C GLU A 345 -16.76 6.96 -12.68
N GLY A 346 -17.76 7.65 -12.11
CA GLY A 346 -17.63 8.33 -10.80
C GLY A 346 -16.97 9.72 -10.81
N LEU A 347 -16.66 10.26 -12.00
CA LEU A 347 -16.16 11.63 -12.18
C LEU A 347 -17.16 12.54 -12.90
N GLY A 348 -17.11 13.85 -12.61
CA GLY A 348 -17.83 14.85 -13.39
C GLY A 348 -17.27 15.00 -14.81
N ILE A 349 -18.05 15.57 -15.73
CA ILE A 349 -17.73 15.66 -17.18
C ILE A 349 -16.33 16.27 -17.44
N THR A 350 -16.03 17.40 -16.80
CA THR A 350 -14.74 18.10 -16.98
C THR A 350 -13.55 17.27 -16.48
N GLU A 351 -13.75 16.55 -15.38
CA GLU A 351 -12.71 15.76 -14.72
C GLU A 351 -12.43 14.48 -15.49
N ARG A 352 -13.49 13.83 -15.99
CA ARG A 352 -13.40 12.69 -16.91
C ARG A 352 -12.57 13.06 -18.14
N ARG A 353 -12.82 14.19 -18.78
CA ARG A 353 -12.02 14.66 -19.94
C ARG A 353 -10.52 14.85 -19.62
N VAL A 354 -10.19 15.31 -18.42
CA VAL A 354 -8.79 15.45 -17.98
C VAL A 354 -8.18 14.08 -17.73
N MET A 355 -8.92 13.19 -17.06
CA MET A 355 -8.52 11.83 -16.79
C MET A 355 -8.27 11.05 -18.07
N ASP A 356 -9.17 11.12 -19.06
CA ASP A 356 -9.03 10.44 -20.35
C ASP A 356 -7.74 10.85 -21.09
N ARG A 357 -7.34 12.13 -20.99
CA ARG A 357 -6.07 12.61 -21.57
C ARG A 357 -4.85 12.05 -20.85
N ILE A 358 -4.89 12.01 -19.51
CA ILE A 358 -3.82 11.43 -18.68
C ILE A 358 -3.69 9.94 -19.00
N LEU A 359 -4.80 9.20 -18.95
CA LEU A 359 -4.86 7.77 -19.25
C LEU A 359 -4.34 7.43 -20.66
N LYS A 360 -4.68 8.24 -21.66
CA LYS A 360 -4.18 8.05 -23.03
C LYS A 360 -2.70 8.37 -23.18
N ALA A 361 -2.20 9.40 -22.51
CA ALA A 361 -0.81 9.84 -22.60
C ALA A 361 0.15 8.89 -21.87
N ASP A 362 -0.25 8.41 -20.69
CA ASP A 362 0.64 7.69 -19.77
C ASP A 362 0.47 6.16 -19.84
N TYR A 363 -0.67 5.65 -20.36
CA TYR A 363 -1.04 4.23 -20.27
C TYR A 363 -1.64 3.65 -21.57
N GLY A 364 -1.33 4.22 -22.74
CA GLY A 364 -2.02 3.97 -24.01
C GLY A 364 -2.05 2.53 -24.57
N GLN A 365 -1.52 1.52 -23.87
CA GLN A 365 -1.68 0.10 -24.18
C GLN A 365 -2.08 -0.66 -22.90
N TYR A 366 -3.29 -1.22 -22.88
CA TYR A 366 -3.82 -2.01 -21.75
C TYR A 366 -3.90 -3.50 -22.11
N ALA A 367 -2.93 -3.99 -22.89
CA ALA A 367 -2.99 -5.34 -23.44
C ALA A 367 -2.86 -6.40 -22.33
N HIS A 368 -2.03 -6.14 -21.32
CA HIS A 368 -1.83 -7.06 -20.21
C HIS A 368 -2.63 -6.66 -18.95
N PRO A 369 -3.13 -7.63 -18.16
CA PRO A 369 -3.74 -7.37 -16.86
C PRO A 369 -2.86 -6.51 -15.93
N GLU A 370 -1.54 -6.69 -16.00
CA GLU A 370 -0.58 -5.92 -15.21
C GLU A 370 -0.59 -4.43 -15.56
N ASP A 371 -0.80 -4.07 -16.82
CA ASP A 371 -0.91 -2.67 -17.25
C ASP A 371 -2.12 -1.99 -16.61
N ARG A 372 -3.26 -2.71 -16.58
CA ARG A 372 -4.52 -2.24 -15.96
C ARG A 372 -4.36 -2.07 -14.46
N LEU A 373 -3.76 -3.05 -13.79
CA LEU A 373 -3.49 -2.98 -12.35
C LEU A 373 -2.58 -1.79 -12.02
N ARG A 374 -1.54 -1.55 -12.81
CA ARG A 374 -0.65 -0.40 -12.62
C ARG A 374 -1.41 0.92 -12.66
N VAL A 375 -2.30 1.10 -13.64
CA VAL A 375 -3.13 2.31 -13.75
C VAL A 375 -3.97 2.52 -12.50
N VAL A 376 -4.63 1.46 -12.03
CA VAL A 376 -5.50 1.50 -10.86
C VAL A 376 -4.71 1.81 -9.59
N ARG A 377 -3.53 1.19 -9.42
CA ARG A 377 -2.66 1.45 -8.27
C ARG A 377 -2.07 2.85 -8.30
N ASP A 378 -1.63 3.35 -9.45
CA ASP A 378 -1.14 4.73 -9.63
C ASP A 378 -2.23 5.76 -9.29
N LEU A 379 -3.47 5.54 -9.76
CA LEU A 379 -4.61 6.38 -9.42
C LEU A 379 -4.91 6.35 -7.92
N TYR A 380 -4.87 5.19 -7.27
CA TYR A 380 -5.05 5.10 -5.83
C TYR A 380 -3.89 5.78 -5.06
N GLY A 381 -2.66 5.65 -5.56
CA GLY A 381 -1.43 6.26 -5.03
C GLY A 381 -1.44 7.80 -5.02
N THR A 382 -2.35 8.44 -5.74
CA THR A 382 -2.57 9.89 -5.65
C THR A 382 -3.13 10.36 -4.31
N GLY A 383 -3.82 9.47 -3.59
CA GLY A 383 -4.57 9.81 -2.39
C GLY A 383 -5.84 10.64 -2.61
N ASP A 384 -6.31 10.82 -3.86
CA ASP A 384 -7.56 11.55 -4.19
C ASP A 384 -8.84 10.69 -4.08
N TYR A 385 -8.69 9.37 -4.03
CA TYR A 385 -9.79 8.40 -4.07
C TYR A 385 -9.82 7.54 -2.80
N ASP A 386 -11.02 7.21 -2.31
CA ASP A 386 -11.21 6.22 -1.26
C ASP A 386 -11.37 4.80 -1.84
N ARG A 387 -11.77 4.70 -3.11
CA ARG A 387 -11.84 3.45 -3.89
C ARG A 387 -11.51 3.73 -5.35
N VAL A 388 -10.64 2.92 -5.94
CA VAL A 388 -10.37 2.89 -7.38
C VAL A 388 -10.62 1.46 -7.83
N ALA A 389 -11.79 1.19 -8.39
CA ALA A 389 -12.16 -0.14 -8.84
C ALA A 389 -12.03 -0.25 -10.35
N TYR A 390 -11.94 -1.49 -10.83
CA TYR A 390 -12.09 -1.76 -12.25
C TYR A 390 -12.92 -3.01 -12.49
N ARG A 391 -13.49 -3.07 -13.69
CA ARG A 391 -14.12 -4.27 -14.25
C ARG A 391 -13.79 -4.37 -15.73
N MET A 392 -13.69 -5.62 -16.20
CA MET A 392 -13.62 -5.93 -17.62
C MET A 392 -15.02 -6.28 -18.10
N GLN A 393 -15.36 -5.83 -19.31
CA GLN A 393 -16.64 -6.15 -19.91
C GLN A 393 -16.45 -6.44 -21.40
N THR A 394 -16.93 -7.59 -21.83
CA THR A 394 -16.96 -7.94 -23.25
C THR A 394 -18.01 -7.10 -23.96
N ASP A 395 -17.64 -6.46 -25.07
CA ASP A 395 -18.58 -5.75 -25.93
C ASP A 395 -19.39 -6.75 -26.74
N SER A 396 -20.72 -6.67 -26.60
CA SER A 396 -21.67 -7.52 -27.31
C SER A 396 -21.67 -7.33 -28.83
N LEU A 397 -21.13 -6.22 -29.35
CA LEU A 397 -21.22 -5.85 -30.78
C LEU A 397 -20.01 -6.32 -31.61
N ASP A 398 -18.80 -6.16 -31.09
CA ASP A 398 -17.56 -6.48 -31.83
C ASP A 398 -16.66 -7.50 -31.10
N GLY A 399 -17.06 -7.95 -29.90
CA GLY A 399 -16.27 -8.86 -29.08
C GLY A 399 -15.04 -8.21 -28.45
N GLY A 400 -14.89 -6.88 -28.53
CA GLY A 400 -13.79 -6.14 -27.92
C GLY A 400 -13.92 -6.08 -26.40
N GLN A 401 -12.79 -5.89 -25.71
CA GLN A 401 -12.78 -5.79 -24.24
C GLN A 401 -12.84 -4.32 -23.81
N ARG A 402 -13.78 -3.98 -22.94
CA ARG A 402 -13.88 -2.66 -22.31
C ARG A 402 -13.29 -2.68 -20.91
N PHE A 403 -12.42 -1.73 -20.61
CA PHE A 403 -11.84 -1.51 -19.30
C PHE A 403 -12.61 -0.38 -18.60
N LEU A 404 -13.47 -0.74 -17.66
CA LEU A 404 -14.30 0.21 -16.93
C LEU A 404 -13.63 0.51 -15.58
N LEU A 405 -13.21 1.76 -15.40
CA LEU A 405 -12.60 2.30 -14.19
C LEU A 405 -13.65 3.03 -13.37
N GLU A 406 -13.93 2.54 -12.17
CA GLU A 406 -14.91 3.12 -11.26
C GLU A 406 -14.19 3.89 -10.14
N LEU A 407 -14.30 5.22 -10.16
CA LEU A 407 -13.57 6.09 -9.25
C LEU A 407 -14.49 6.66 -8.17
N ARG A 408 -14.20 6.37 -6.89
CA ARG A 408 -14.89 7.00 -5.75
C ARG A 408 -13.94 7.96 -5.06
N LYS A 409 -14.20 9.25 -5.21
CA LYS A 409 -13.43 10.31 -4.54
C LYS A 409 -13.51 10.18 -3.03
N LYS A 410 -12.50 10.72 -2.35
CA LYS A 410 -12.56 10.86 -0.89
C LYS A 410 -13.74 11.72 -0.47
N GLY A 411 -14.54 11.22 0.47
CA GLY A 411 -15.71 11.94 0.99
C GLY A 411 -15.33 13.25 1.68
N SER A 412 -14.23 13.23 2.45
CA SER A 412 -13.68 14.39 3.14
C SER A 412 -12.47 14.97 2.39
N PRO A 413 -12.59 16.16 1.77
CA PRO A 413 -11.48 16.79 1.06
C PRO A 413 -10.41 17.36 1.99
N ALA A 414 -10.65 17.42 3.30
CA ALA A 414 -9.69 17.90 4.29
C ALA A 414 -9.34 16.86 5.36
N SER A 415 -8.15 16.98 5.95
CA SER A 415 -7.76 16.21 7.14
C SER A 415 -6.90 17.02 8.10
N LEU A 416 -7.02 16.73 9.40
CA LEU A 416 -6.04 17.10 10.41
C LEU A 416 -5.09 15.93 10.63
N ASN A 417 -3.80 16.19 10.56
CA ASN A 417 -2.79 15.16 10.68
C ASN A 417 -1.81 15.52 11.80
N PHE A 418 -1.38 14.51 12.56
CA PHE A 418 -0.52 14.70 13.73
C PHE A 418 0.67 13.75 13.68
N SER A 419 1.80 14.21 14.22
CA SER A 419 3.01 13.41 14.33
C SER A 419 3.87 13.86 15.49
N LEU A 420 4.44 12.89 16.20
CA LEU A 420 5.44 13.09 17.25
C LEU A 420 6.81 12.70 16.71
N ASN A 421 7.80 13.57 16.97
CA ASN A 421 9.19 13.33 16.60
C ASN A 421 10.11 13.68 17.77
N TYR A 422 11.22 12.95 17.90
CA TYR A 422 12.36 13.37 18.69
C TYR A 422 13.65 13.16 17.91
N THR A 423 14.54 14.16 17.92
CA THR A 423 15.92 13.99 17.45
C THR A 423 16.93 14.60 18.43
N SER A 424 18.17 14.11 18.44
CA SER A 424 19.26 14.78 19.16
C SER A 424 19.40 16.25 18.76
N ASP A 425 19.10 16.56 17.50
CA ASP A 425 19.32 17.84 16.84
C ASP A 425 18.25 18.89 17.12
N TYR A 426 16.98 18.49 17.22
CA TYR A 426 15.84 19.40 17.35
C TYR A 426 14.97 19.12 18.57
N LYS A 427 15.34 18.10 19.35
CA LYS A 427 14.62 17.63 20.53
C LYS A 427 13.20 17.18 20.15
N ALA A 428 12.30 17.19 21.12
CA ALA A 428 10.93 16.78 20.92
C ALA A 428 10.17 17.82 20.07
N ALA A 429 9.38 17.34 19.12
CA ALA A 429 8.52 18.15 18.28
C ALA A 429 7.17 17.47 18.06
N LEU A 430 6.12 18.28 18.02
CA LEU A 430 4.78 17.88 17.61
C LEU A 430 4.44 18.60 16.30
N LEU A 431 4.09 17.86 15.26
CA LEU A 431 3.47 18.38 14.06
C LEU A 431 1.96 18.33 14.20
N ALA A 432 1.31 19.46 13.96
CA ALA A 432 -0.10 19.54 13.61
C ALA A 432 -0.19 20.07 12.16
N ASN A 433 -0.80 19.30 11.27
CA ASN A 433 -0.97 19.66 9.87
C ASN A 433 -2.46 19.74 9.53
N TYR A 434 -2.83 20.72 8.71
CA TYR A 434 -4.07 20.71 7.95
C TYR A 434 -3.77 20.47 6.48
N THR A 435 -4.39 19.43 5.91
CA THR A 435 -4.30 19.11 4.48
C THR A 435 -5.66 19.37 3.84
N ARG A 436 -5.70 20.12 2.73
CA ARG A 436 -6.87 20.24 1.86
C ARG A 436 -6.53 19.75 0.45
N ARG A 437 -7.25 18.74 -0.01
CA ARG A 437 -7.19 18.18 -1.36
C ARG A 437 -8.05 19.00 -2.31
N ASN A 438 -7.61 19.07 -3.56
CA ASN A 438 -8.30 19.73 -4.66
C ASN A 438 -8.70 21.17 -4.32
N TRP A 439 -7.78 21.92 -3.69
CA TRP A 439 -8.07 23.25 -3.15
C TRP A 439 -8.33 24.28 -4.24
N LEU A 440 -7.38 24.50 -5.16
CA LEU A 440 -7.55 25.43 -6.29
C LEU A 440 -8.03 24.75 -7.56
N PHE A 441 -7.55 23.52 -7.80
CA PHE A 441 -7.87 22.71 -8.98
C PHE A 441 -7.60 21.23 -8.65
N ASN A 442 -8.08 20.32 -9.51
CA ASN A 442 -7.91 18.89 -9.30
C ASN A 442 -6.43 18.47 -9.30
N GLY A 443 -6.05 17.64 -8.33
CA GLY A 443 -4.68 17.20 -8.09
C GLY A 443 -3.81 18.22 -7.34
N ASN A 444 -4.36 19.37 -6.92
CA ASN A 444 -3.68 20.32 -6.03
C ASN A 444 -3.85 19.93 -4.56
N ARG A 445 -2.83 20.18 -3.74
CA ARG A 445 -2.85 20.04 -2.29
C ARG A 445 -2.48 21.36 -1.67
N LEU A 446 -3.23 21.77 -0.65
CA LEU A 446 -2.81 22.78 0.32
C LEU A 446 -2.40 22.06 1.59
N LEU A 447 -1.21 22.38 2.10
CA LEU A 447 -0.66 21.87 3.34
C LEU A 447 -0.34 23.05 4.26
N ALA A 448 -0.85 23.01 5.49
CA ALA A 448 -0.51 23.97 6.54
C ALA A 448 0.10 23.21 7.71
N ASP A 449 1.42 23.24 7.84
CA ASP A 449 2.18 22.63 8.93
C ASP A 449 2.39 23.65 10.06
N LEU A 450 2.08 23.23 11.29
CA LEU A 450 2.47 23.88 12.53
C LEU A 450 3.32 22.91 13.34
N VAL A 451 4.60 23.24 13.51
CA VAL A 451 5.53 22.48 14.33
C VAL A 451 5.71 23.18 15.66
N ILE A 452 5.34 22.48 16.72
CA ILE A 452 5.47 22.92 18.11
C ILE A 452 6.72 22.24 18.69
N SER A 453 7.78 23.00 18.90
CA SER A 453 9.06 22.53 19.44
C SER A 453 9.89 23.71 19.96
N GLU A 454 11.13 23.45 20.42
CA GLU A 454 12.11 24.51 20.71
C GLU A 454 12.47 25.37 19.48
N ASN A 455 12.23 24.83 18.28
CA ASN A 455 12.50 25.45 16.98
C ASN A 455 11.21 25.47 16.15
N PRO A 456 10.24 26.34 16.49
CA PRO A 456 8.91 26.30 15.89
C PRO A 456 8.95 26.63 14.41
N VAL A 457 8.07 25.96 13.65
CA VAL A 457 7.92 26.15 12.20
C VAL A 457 6.44 26.35 11.87
N LEU A 458 6.16 27.32 11.02
CA LEU A 458 4.89 27.50 10.34
C LEU A 458 5.15 27.40 8.84
N ARG A 459 4.51 26.45 8.16
CA ARG A 459 4.69 26.27 6.71
C ARG A 459 3.35 26.12 6.03
N LEU A 460 3.03 27.05 5.14
CA LEU A 460 1.87 26.94 4.25
C LEU A 460 2.41 26.68 2.84
N ARG A 461 2.05 25.56 2.21
CA ARG A 461 2.53 25.25 0.86
C ARG A 461 1.46 24.62 0.00
N THR A 462 1.59 24.81 -1.30
CA THR A 462 0.80 24.10 -2.30
C THR A 462 1.66 23.25 -3.20
N HIS A 463 1.23 22.04 -3.51
CA HIS A 463 1.88 21.22 -4.53
C HIS A 463 0.85 20.51 -5.41
N SER A 464 1.29 19.99 -6.55
CA SER A 464 0.48 19.14 -7.42
C SER A 464 0.95 17.69 -7.34
N VAL A 465 -0.02 16.76 -7.31
CA VAL A 465 0.22 15.32 -7.20
C VAL A 465 0.28 14.67 -8.58
N MET A 466 -0.62 15.06 -9.49
CA MET A 466 -0.68 14.56 -10.86
C MET A 466 -0.50 15.66 -11.91
N GLY A 467 0.20 15.31 -12.99
CA GLY A 467 0.17 16.06 -14.24
C GLY A 467 1.51 16.18 -14.97
N ILE A 468 1.41 16.04 -16.29
CA ILE A 468 2.51 16.20 -17.24
C ILE A 468 2.79 17.69 -17.52
N GLY A 469 1.94 18.61 -17.07
CA GLY A 469 2.06 20.06 -17.28
C GLY A 469 2.71 20.80 -16.11
N TRP A 470 3.18 22.02 -16.37
CA TRP A 470 3.62 22.95 -15.34
C TRP A 470 2.44 23.41 -14.48
N ARG A 471 2.63 23.45 -13.16
CA ARG A 471 1.63 23.80 -12.16
C ARG A 471 2.18 24.87 -11.22
N PRO A 472 1.35 25.81 -10.75
CA PRO A 472 1.79 26.81 -9.78
C PRO A 472 2.17 26.14 -8.47
N ALA A 473 3.26 26.62 -7.87
CA ALA A 473 3.72 26.27 -6.54
C ALA A 473 3.90 27.55 -5.73
N VAL A 474 3.36 27.57 -4.52
CA VAL A 474 3.45 28.70 -3.58
C VAL A 474 3.81 28.14 -2.22
N GLU A 475 4.72 28.80 -1.53
CA GLU A 475 5.08 28.48 -0.15
C GLU A 475 5.25 29.75 0.69
N ILE A 476 4.82 29.65 1.94
CA ILE A 476 5.15 30.58 3.01
C ILE A 476 5.81 29.75 4.10
N LEU A 477 7.03 30.09 4.47
CA LEU A 477 7.82 29.39 5.47
C LEU A 477 8.27 30.38 6.54
N GLY A 478 7.74 30.24 7.74
CA GLY A 478 8.23 30.91 8.93
C GLY A 478 8.91 29.91 9.85
N PHE A 479 10.09 30.22 10.36
CA PHE A 479 10.69 29.41 11.42
C PHE A 479 11.56 30.26 12.35
N ARG A 480 11.71 29.77 13.57
CA ARG A 480 12.71 30.25 14.52
C ARG A 480 13.64 29.10 14.87
N PHE A 481 14.94 29.32 14.73
CA PHE A 481 15.94 28.30 14.96
C PHE A 481 17.12 28.83 15.79
N ARG A 482 17.62 28.02 16.72
CA ARG A 482 18.80 28.34 17.54
C ARG A 482 20.02 27.55 17.07
N GLN A 483 20.99 28.25 16.47
CA GLN A 483 22.24 27.65 16.02
C GLN A 483 23.32 27.78 17.12
N PRO A 484 23.88 26.67 17.63
CA PRO A 484 25.09 26.70 18.43
C PRO A 484 26.32 27.06 17.58
N LEU A 485 27.22 27.86 18.15
CA LEU A 485 28.54 28.18 17.61
C LEU A 485 29.59 27.40 18.40
N TYR A 486 30.52 26.77 17.70
CA TYR A 486 31.48 25.84 18.28
C TYR A 486 32.91 26.37 18.20
N THR A 487 33.72 25.98 19.19
CA THR A 487 35.17 26.08 19.18
C THR A 487 35.70 24.78 19.77
N ASP A 488 36.56 24.09 19.04
CA ASP A 488 37.12 22.77 19.41
C ASP A 488 36.03 21.76 19.86
N GLY A 489 34.92 21.70 19.11
CA GLY A 489 33.79 20.80 19.40
C GLY A 489 32.89 21.20 20.56
N LYS A 490 33.18 22.30 21.24
CA LYS A 490 32.38 22.78 22.37
C LYS A 490 31.58 24.01 21.95
N ALA A 491 30.27 23.96 22.19
CA ALA A 491 29.40 25.11 21.95
C ALA A 491 29.76 26.23 22.96
N PHE A 492 30.13 27.41 22.45
CA PHE A 492 30.53 28.55 23.29
C PHE A 492 29.53 29.72 23.21
N SER A 493 28.69 29.77 22.19
CA SER A 493 27.69 30.82 21.98
C SER A 493 26.54 30.31 21.10
N ARG A 494 25.43 31.03 21.04
CA ARG A 494 24.28 30.72 20.21
C ARG A 494 23.86 31.92 19.36
N THR A 495 23.51 31.65 18.11
CA THR A 495 22.85 32.59 17.20
C THR A 495 21.40 32.16 17.01
N VAL A 496 20.46 33.09 17.14
CA VAL A 496 19.04 32.87 16.88
C VAL A 496 18.70 33.43 15.50
N PHE A 497 18.04 32.60 14.69
CA PHE A 497 17.56 32.92 13.36
C PHE A 497 16.04 33.01 13.41
N GLU A 498 15.50 34.14 13.00
CA GLU A 498 14.07 34.31 12.77
C GLU A 498 13.87 34.55 11.28
N HIS A 499 13.22 33.61 10.63
CA HIS A 499 13.09 33.56 9.18
C HIS A 499 11.63 33.66 8.75
N LEU A 500 11.38 34.44 7.70
CA LEU A 500 10.15 34.42 6.94
C LEU A 500 10.49 34.41 5.45
N GLY A 501 10.03 33.38 4.76
CA GLY A 501 10.16 33.20 3.32
C GLY A 501 8.79 33.15 2.65
N VAL A 502 8.67 33.77 1.48
CA VAL A 502 7.52 33.62 0.59
C VAL A 502 8.05 33.26 -0.78
N SER A 503 7.62 32.11 -1.33
CA SER A 503 7.96 31.68 -2.68
C SER A 503 6.74 31.57 -3.58
N ALA A 504 6.96 31.86 -4.86
CA ALA A 504 6.01 31.62 -5.93
C ALA A 504 6.77 31.12 -7.16
N GLY A 505 6.22 30.12 -7.83
CA GLY A 505 6.90 29.48 -8.95
C GLY A 505 6.03 28.47 -9.68
N VAL A 506 6.71 27.65 -10.47
CA VAL A 506 6.10 26.56 -11.23
C VAL A 506 6.86 25.27 -10.97
N GLN A 507 6.12 24.16 -10.89
CA GLN A 507 6.67 22.82 -10.78
C GLN A 507 5.99 21.88 -11.77
N ARG A 508 6.69 20.79 -12.11
CA ARG A 508 6.20 19.69 -12.93
C ARG A 508 6.68 18.38 -12.31
N ASN A 509 5.87 17.33 -12.43
CA ASN A 509 6.24 15.99 -11.96
C ASN A 509 6.37 15.05 -13.17
N PRO A 510 7.55 14.94 -13.83
CA PRO A 510 7.71 14.09 -15.02
C PRO A 510 7.56 12.59 -14.75
N SER A 511 7.72 12.18 -13.49
CA SER A 511 7.45 10.82 -13.03
C SER A 511 7.00 10.87 -11.57
N ILE A 512 6.51 9.75 -11.05
CA ILE A 512 6.18 9.59 -9.62
C ILE A 512 7.36 9.85 -8.68
N ASN A 513 8.61 9.78 -9.16
CA ASN A 513 9.82 9.96 -8.36
C ASN A 513 10.52 11.29 -8.62
N THR A 514 10.05 12.06 -9.62
CA THR A 514 10.76 13.23 -10.13
C THR A 514 9.92 14.48 -10.02
N VAL A 515 10.49 15.53 -9.45
CA VAL A 515 9.95 16.90 -9.44
C VAL A 515 10.97 17.83 -10.08
N VAL A 516 10.49 18.71 -10.95
CA VAL A 516 11.29 19.78 -11.57
C VAL A 516 10.58 21.09 -11.33
N GLY A 517 11.29 22.11 -10.87
CA GLY A 517 10.69 23.37 -10.48
C GLY A 517 11.58 24.59 -10.72
N ALA A 518 10.92 25.75 -10.73
CA ALA A 518 11.55 27.06 -10.73
C ALA A 518 10.75 28.00 -9.83
N GLN A 519 11.41 28.67 -8.87
CA GLN A 519 10.73 29.50 -7.87
C GLN A 519 11.47 30.82 -7.64
N ALA A 520 10.71 31.90 -7.48
CA ALA A 520 11.20 33.16 -6.94
C ALA A 520 10.87 33.22 -5.44
N ILE A 521 11.84 33.57 -4.59
CA ILE A 521 11.70 33.54 -3.13
C ILE A 521 12.11 34.89 -2.55
N TYR A 522 11.21 35.54 -1.82
CA TYR A 522 11.58 36.65 -0.95
C TYR A 522 11.85 36.12 0.46
N ARG A 523 13.03 36.43 1.02
CA ARG A 523 13.46 35.99 2.35
C ARG A 523 13.75 37.19 3.23
N TYR A 524 13.14 37.20 4.41
CA TYR A 524 13.50 38.05 5.53
C TYR A 524 14.16 37.18 6.60
N THR A 525 15.32 37.59 7.11
CA THR A 525 16.00 36.87 8.21
C THR A 525 16.58 37.86 9.19
N ALA A 526 16.23 37.71 10.47
CA ALA A 526 16.82 38.44 11.58
C ALA A 526 17.79 37.53 12.36
N PHE A 527 18.97 38.05 12.67
CA PHE A 527 20.02 37.39 13.44
C PHE A 527 20.15 38.07 14.79
N SER A 528 20.09 37.30 15.86
CA SER A 528 20.33 37.74 17.24
C SER A 528 21.06 36.63 18.01
N GLY A 529 21.26 36.77 19.32
CA GLY A 529 21.85 35.73 20.16
C GLY A 529 22.82 36.27 21.19
N ASP A 530 23.56 35.38 21.85
CA ASP A 530 24.34 35.69 23.06
C ASP A 530 25.36 36.82 22.81
N ALA A 531 26.05 36.80 21.65
CA ALA A 531 27.01 37.83 21.30
C ALA A 531 26.38 39.21 21.05
N PHE A 532 25.15 39.25 20.49
CA PHE A 532 24.43 40.50 20.29
C PHE A 532 23.98 41.08 21.62
N GLU A 533 23.48 40.23 22.52
CA GLU A 533 23.05 40.63 23.87
C GLU A 533 24.23 41.15 24.70
N LEU A 534 25.35 40.42 24.71
CA LEU A 534 26.58 40.81 25.42
C LEU A 534 27.09 42.19 24.96
N LEU A 535 27.02 42.47 23.66
CA LEU A 535 27.51 43.71 23.06
C LEU A 535 26.45 44.83 22.97
N GLY A 536 25.22 44.59 23.45
CA GLY A 536 24.12 45.56 23.34
C GLY A 536 23.71 45.89 21.89
N LEU A 537 23.95 44.97 20.95
CA LEU A 537 23.68 45.15 19.53
C LEU A 537 22.22 44.81 19.19
N ARG A 538 21.64 45.57 18.26
CA ARG A 538 20.33 45.24 17.69
C ARG A 538 20.45 44.02 16.76
N PRO A 539 19.36 43.24 16.56
CA PRO A 539 19.35 42.16 15.59
C PRO A 539 19.77 42.64 14.21
N LEU A 540 20.65 41.89 13.56
CA LEU A 540 21.01 42.14 12.17
C LEU A 540 19.87 41.64 11.28
N ILE A 541 19.43 42.45 10.32
CA ILE A 541 18.36 42.07 9.39
C ILE A 541 18.94 41.90 8.00
N GLN A 542 18.57 40.80 7.34
CA GLN A 542 18.89 40.54 5.95
C GLN A 542 17.62 40.28 5.15
N ARG A 543 17.52 40.93 3.99
CA ARG A 543 16.42 40.77 3.04
C ARG A 543 16.99 40.32 1.69
N LEU A 544 16.57 39.16 1.21
CA LEU A 544 17.09 38.55 -0.02
C LEU A 544 15.93 38.23 -0.98
N VAL A 545 16.23 38.29 -2.27
CA VAL A 545 15.41 37.75 -3.34
C VAL A 545 16.22 36.66 -4.03
N ASP A 546 15.66 35.46 -4.10
CA ASP A 546 16.29 34.33 -4.77
C ASP A 546 15.50 33.91 -6.00
N LEU A 547 16.21 33.41 -6.99
CA LEU A 547 15.68 32.56 -8.05
C LEU A 547 16.29 31.17 -7.88
N ASN A 548 15.43 30.17 -7.71
CA ASN A 548 15.80 28.77 -7.54
C ASN A 548 15.37 27.97 -8.77
N LEU A 549 16.24 27.10 -9.26
CA LEU A 549 15.91 26.03 -10.20
C LEU A 549 16.19 24.70 -9.52
N GLU A 550 15.23 23.78 -9.51
CA GLU A 550 15.32 22.55 -8.73
C GLU A 550 14.94 21.31 -9.54
N VAL A 551 15.65 20.22 -9.31
CA VAL A 551 15.35 18.88 -9.80
C VAL A 551 15.55 17.90 -8.66
N HIS A 552 14.49 17.20 -8.29
CA HIS A 552 14.50 16.16 -7.27
C HIS A 552 14.11 14.84 -7.92
N HIS A 553 14.94 13.82 -7.78
CA HIS A 553 14.67 12.44 -8.16
C HIS A 553 14.98 11.52 -6.99
N ARG A 554 13.95 11.00 -6.31
CA ARG A 554 14.13 10.23 -5.06
C ARG A 554 13.40 8.88 -5.12
N PRO A 555 13.96 7.84 -5.75
CA PRO A 555 13.27 6.55 -5.88
C PRO A 555 13.35 5.67 -4.63
N PHE A 556 14.26 5.94 -3.68
CA PHE A 556 14.39 5.14 -2.47
C PHE A 556 13.09 5.18 -1.65
N ARG A 557 12.56 3.99 -1.33
CA ARG A 557 11.31 3.80 -0.58
C ARG A 557 11.55 3.25 0.84
N ASP A 558 12.62 2.49 1.02
CA ASP A 558 13.03 1.91 2.30
C ASP A 558 14.47 2.32 2.62
N ASP A 559 14.65 3.10 3.67
CA ASP A 559 15.96 3.58 4.12
C ASP A 559 16.86 2.44 4.64
N ARG A 560 16.31 1.25 4.92
CA ARG A 560 17.07 0.05 5.33
C ARG A 560 17.69 -0.68 4.16
N HIS A 561 17.08 -0.61 2.98
CA HIS A 561 17.53 -1.29 1.76
C HIS A 561 17.42 -0.38 0.51
N PRO A 562 18.11 0.78 0.49
CA PRO A 562 18.04 1.71 -0.63
C PRO A 562 18.73 1.15 -1.87
N VAL A 563 17.99 0.93 -2.95
CA VAL A 563 18.50 0.43 -4.24
C VAL A 563 18.15 1.40 -5.37
N GLY A 564 19.10 1.64 -6.27
CA GLY A 564 18.94 2.55 -7.42
C GLY A 564 19.66 3.89 -7.25
N SER A 565 19.30 4.88 -8.07
CA SER A 565 19.95 6.19 -8.10
C SER A 565 19.01 7.30 -7.64
N ALA A 566 19.45 8.15 -6.72
CA ALA A 566 18.75 9.36 -6.31
C ALA A 566 19.60 10.61 -6.63
N ALA A 567 18.93 11.71 -6.94
CA ALA A 567 19.57 12.99 -7.22
C ALA A 567 18.72 14.16 -6.70
N ASP A 568 19.35 15.10 -6.00
CA ASP A 568 18.78 16.41 -5.70
C ASP A 568 19.73 17.47 -6.24
N LEU A 569 19.26 18.31 -7.15
CA LEU A 569 20.05 19.34 -7.81
C LEU A 569 19.32 20.67 -7.71
N GLU A 570 20.00 21.69 -7.21
CA GLU A 570 19.44 23.03 -7.06
C GLU A 570 20.47 24.09 -7.46
N LEU A 571 20.02 25.11 -8.19
CA LEU A 571 20.81 26.28 -8.57
C LEU A 571 20.11 27.54 -8.06
N VAL A 572 20.81 28.31 -7.23
CA VAL A 572 20.26 29.49 -6.57
C VAL A 572 21.02 30.73 -6.99
N VAL A 573 20.28 31.73 -7.47
CA VAL A 573 20.76 33.11 -7.65
C VAL A 573 20.13 33.96 -6.57
N SER A 574 20.93 34.46 -5.62
CA SER A 574 20.47 35.21 -4.44
C SER A 574 20.97 36.64 -4.48
N SER A 575 20.08 37.63 -4.37
CA SER A 575 20.42 39.05 -4.36
C SER A 575 19.87 39.75 -3.12
N PRO A 576 20.59 40.70 -2.52
CA PRO A 576 20.01 41.65 -1.57
C PRO A 576 18.80 42.35 -2.16
N ALA A 577 17.71 42.46 -1.38
CA ALA A 577 16.51 43.17 -1.79
C ALA A 577 16.70 44.70 -1.78
N GLU A 578 17.64 45.19 -0.97
CA GLU A 578 18.02 46.60 -0.88
C GLU A 578 19.40 46.82 -1.51
N ARG A 579 19.59 47.96 -2.18
CA ARG A 579 20.91 48.32 -2.73
C ARG A 579 21.92 48.46 -1.59
N SER A 580 22.89 47.55 -1.55
CA SER A 580 24.04 47.62 -0.67
C SER A 580 25.29 47.95 -1.49
N LEU A 581 26.12 48.87 -0.98
CA LEU A 581 27.44 49.14 -1.56
C LEU A 581 28.42 47.98 -1.35
N PHE A 582 28.14 47.07 -0.41
CA PHE A 582 29.05 46.01 0.04
C PHE A 582 28.55 44.59 -0.23
N GLN A 583 27.29 44.42 -0.62
CA GLN A 583 26.68 43.12 -0.95
C GLN A 583 26.10 43.15 -2.37
N GLY A 584 26.28 42.08 -3.13
CA GLY A 584 25.66 41.92 -4.44
C GLY A 584 25.34 40.46 -4.73
N PRO A 585 24.83 40.16 -5.93
CA PRO A 585 24.23 38.86 -6.21
C PRO A 585 25.24 37.73 -6.04
N THR A 586 24.82 36.64 -5.41
CA THR A 586 25.60 35.43 -5.21
C THR A 586 24.92 34.28 -5.92
N ILE A 587 25.69 33.48 -6.65
CA ILE A 587 25.20 32.31 -7.36
C ILE A 587 25.85 31.09 -6.72
N PHE A 588 25.06 30.13 -6.28
CA PHE A 588 25.56 28.88 -5.71
C PHE A 588 24.68 27.71 -6.10
N TYR A 589 25.25 26.50 -6.06
CA TYR A 589 24.50 25.28 -6.31
C TYR A 589 24.52 24.36 -5.10
N ARG A 590 23.56 23.44 -5.06
CA ARG A 590 23.49 22.29 -4.17
C ARG A 590 23.27 21.05 -5.01
N ALA A 591 24.02 20.00 -4.73
CA ALA A 591 23.91 18.72 -5.41
C ALA A 591 24.05 17.60 -4.38
N ARG A 592 23.12 16.66 -4.41
CA ARG A 592 23.22 15.36 -3.74
C ARG A 592 23.03 14.29 -4.80
N LEU A 593 23.99 13.37 -4.89
CA LEU A 593 23.91 12.21 -5.77
C LEU A 593 24.10 10.96 -4.91
N SER A 594 23.17 10.02 -4.97
CA SER A 594 23.25 8.77 -4.21
C SER A 594 23.01 7.58 -5.14
N HIS A 595 23.75 6.50 -4.92
CA HIS A 595 23.49 5.23 -5.59
C HIS A 595 23.61 4.07 -4.61
N GLY A 596 22.58 3.23 -4.57
CA GLY A 596 22.49 2.05 -3.70
C GLY A 596 22.61 0.75 -4.48
N PHE A 597 23.57 -0.08 -4.08
CA PHE A 597 23.82 -1.42 -4.61
C PHE A 597 23.31 -2.47 -3.63
N SER A 598 22.51 -3.41 -4.11
CA SER A 598 22.13 -4.61 -3.34
C SER A 598 23.26 -5.63 -3.41
N LEU A 599 23.78 -6.07 -2.27
CA LEU A 599 24.84 -7.06 -2.14
C LEU A 599 24.23 -8.39 -1.62
N GLY A 600 23.27 -8.92 -2.37
CA GLY A 600 22.45 -10.06 -1.95
C GLY A 600 21.22 -9.62 -1.15
N ARG A 601 20.53 -10.58 -0.51
CA ARG A 601 19.20 -10.32 0.06
C ARG A 601 19.18 -9.37 1.27
N ASN A 602 20.27 -9.32 2.04
CA ASN A 602 20.28 -8.66 3.35
C ASN A 602 21.28 -7.49 3.44
N TRP A 603 22.06 -7.23 2.40
CA TRP A 603 23.10 -6.20 2.44
C TRP A 603 22.87 -5.14 1.37
N THR A 604 23.10 -3.89 1.74
CA THR A 604 23.09 -2.76 0.80
C THR A 604 24.31 -1.90 1.03
N LEU A 605 24.95 -1.50 -0.05
CA LEU A 605 26.01 -0.50 -0.04
C LEU A 605 25.52 0.75 -0.76
N THR A 606 25.49 1.89 -0.09
CA THR A 606 25.06 3.16 -0.68
C THR A 606 26.20 4.15 -0.70
N GLY A 607 26.61 4.58 -1.89
CA GLY A 607 27.52 5.71 -2.06
C GLY A 607 26.73 7.00 -2.22
N THR A 608 27.08 8.05 -1.47
CA THR A 608 26.45 9.37 -1.58
C THR A 608 27.49 10.48 -1.64
N ILE A 609 27.27 11.45 -2.53
CA ILE A 609 28.07 12.66 -2.68
C ILE A 609 27.15 13.86 -2.45
N HIS A 610 27.51 14.71 -1.49
CA HIS A 610 26.95 16.04 -1.28
C HIS A 610 27.97 17.08 -1.75
N SER A 611 27.51 18.07 -2.50
CA SER A 611 28.36 19.13 -3.01
C SER A 611 27.57 20.42 -3.05
N GLY A 612 28.11 21.48 -2.45
CA GLY A 612 27.58 22.81 -2.58
C GLY A 612 28.70 23.81 -2.68
N ASN A 613 28.61 24.71 -3.64
CA ASN A 613 29.65 25.69 -3.88
C ASN A 613 29.07 26.99 -4.42
N THR A 614 29.65 28.10 -4.01
CA THR A 614 29.44 29.39 -4.66
C THR A 614 30.24 29.48 -5.95
N LEU A 615 29.66 30.11 -6.96
CA LEU A 615 30.25 30.29 -8.28
C LEU A 615 30.97 31.63 -8.40
N ASN A 616 30.50 32.69 -7.72
CA ASN A 616 31.01 34.05 -7.95
C ASN A 616 31.54 34.77 -6.70
N ARG A 617 30.90 34.66 -5.54
CA ARG A 617 31.22 35.45 -4.33
C ARG A 617 31.10 34.62 -3.07
N ARG A 618 31.83 35.01 -2.00
CA ARG A 618 31.70 34.39 -0.68
C ARG A 618 30.26 34.49 -0.16
N LEU A 619 29.75 33.39 0.39
CA LEU A 619 28.42 33.30 0.98
C LEU A 619 28.40 33.97 2.36
N THR A 620 27.30 34.66 2.64
CA THR A 620 27.10 35.40 3.90
C THR A 620 25.78 35.00 4.54
N GLY A 621 25.70 35.17 5.87
CA GLY A 621 24.50 34.90 6.64
C GLY A 621 23.94 33.48 6.40
N PRO A 622 22.66 33.34 6.02
CA PRO A 622 21.95 32.07 5.95
C PRO A 622 22.29 31.28 4.67
N ASN A 623 23.04 31.87 3.74
CA ASN A 623 23.48 31.21 2.51
C ASN A 623 24.77 30.40 2.70
N ARG A 624 25.44 30.47 3.86
CA ARG A 624 26.63 29.64 4.13
C ARG A 624 26.26 28.16 4.18
N PHE A 625 27.18 27.29 3.78
CA PHE A 625 27.03 25.86 3.96
C PHE A 625 27.38 25.45 5.39
N PHE A 626 26.66 24.46 5.91
CA PHE A 626 26.89 23.93 7.25
C PHE A 626 27.15 22.42 7.18
N GLY A 627 28.03 21.90 8.01
CA GLY A 627 28.34 20.47 8.08
C GLY A 627 28.17 19.93 9.50
N GLY A 628 27.75 18.67 9.59
CA GLY A 628 27.66 17.94 10.85
C GLY A 628 26.27 17.37 11.14
N SER A 629 26.21 16.45 12.09
CA SER A 629 25.09 15.55 12.38
C SER A 629 24.75 14.55 11.26
N TYR A 630 23.91 13.58 11.61
CA TYR A 630 23.32 12.54 10.76
C TYR A 630 21.78 12.64 10.69
N GLY A 631 21.20 13.75 11.15
CA GLY A 631 19.76 13.98 11.15
C GLY A 631 19.10 13.88 9.77
N ALA A 632 17.82 13.50 9.73
CA ALA A 632 17.00 13.61 8.53
C ALA A 632 16.55 15.07 8.35
N SER A 633 16.52 15.54 7.09
CA SER A 633 16.06 16.87 6.64
C SER A 633 16.71 18.05 7.36
N TYR A 634 17.74 18.60 6.72
CA TYR A 634 18.42 19.78 7.23
C TYR A 634 17.77 21.07 6.68
N PRO A 635 17.37 22.04 7.52
CA PRO A 635 17.03 23.37 7.09
C PRO A 635 18.32 24.05 6.65
N LEU A 636 18.21 24.95 5.66
CA LEU A 636 19.33 25.69 5.09
C LEU A 636 20.30 24.80 4.28
N ASN A 637 21.50 25.32 4.04
CA ASN A 637 22.55 24.72 3.24
C ASN A 637 23.39 23.69 4.04
N GLN A 638 22.75 22.87 4.88
CA GLN A 638 23.44 21.89 5.73
C GLN A 638 23.61 20.53 5.04
N MET A 639 24.76 19.88 5.26
CA MET A 639 25.12 18.55 4.76
C MET A 639 25.59 17.63 5.90
N PRO A 640 25.38 16.30 5.79
CA PRO A 640 25.82 15.36 6.81
C PRO A 640 27.35 15.26 6.84
N VAL A 641 27.94 15.33 8.03
CA VAL A 641 29.37 15.00 8.26
C VAL A 641 29.46 14.19 9.54
N PHE A 642 29.82 12.92 9.44
CA PHE A 642 29.73 12.00 10.57
C PHE A 642 30.72 12.37 11.68
N GLY A 643 30.28 12.19 12.93
CA GLY A 643 31.09 12.47 14.12
C GLY A 643 31.21 13.96 14.49
N TYR A 644 30.64 14.87 13.70
CA TYR A 644 30.53 16.27 14.06
C TYR A 644 29.13 16.57 14.60
N GLU A 645 29.06 17.51 15.54
CA GLU A 645 27.79 18.01 16.06
C GLU A 645 27.04 18.80 14.99
N ARG A 646 25.74 19.01 15.21
CA ARG A 646 24.90 19.72 14.24
C ARG A 646 25.43 21.12 13.95
N MET A 647 25.59 21.42 12.66
CA MET A 647 26.07 22.72 12.13
C MET A 647 27.41 23.19 12.73
N GLU A 648 28.23 22.24 13.18
CA GLU A 648 29.53 22.54 13.75
C GLU A 648 30.50 23.11 12.71
N LEU A 649 30.46 22.57 11.51
CA LEU A 649 31.28 23.02 10.40
C LEU A 649 30.54 24.13 9.64
N ILE A 650 31.23 25.21 9.33
CA ILE A 650 30.68 26.35 8.57
C ILE A 650 31.60 26.62 7.39
N ALA A 651 31.04 26.68 6.18
CA ALA A 651 31.77 27.01 4.96
C ALA A 651 31.07 28.12 4.18
N ASP A 652 31.85 29.03 3.63
CA ASP A 652 31.37 30.22 2.91
C ASP A 652 31.82 30.28 1.45
N GLY A 653 32.72 29.41 1.02
CA GLY A 653 32.96 29.06 -0.38
C GLY A 653 32.10 27.87 -0.79
N GLY A 654 32.37 26.72 -0.18
CA GLY A 654 31.70 25.46 -0.51
C GLY A 654 31.96 24.36 0.52
N LEU A 655 31.09 23.34 0.50
CA LEU A 655 31.19 22.14 1.32
C LEU A 655 30.94 20.93 0.42
N HIS A 656 31.87 19.99 0.47
CA HIS A 656 31.85 18.79 -0.37
C HIS A 656 32.09 17.58 0.51
N VAL A 657 31.19 16.60 0.49
CA VAL A 657 31.22 15.42 1.34
C VAL A 657 30.88 14.19 0.49
N ALA A 658 31.70 13.16 0.58
CA ALA A 658 31.37 11.84 0.05
C ALA A 658 31.30 10.85 1.20
N HIS A 659 30.28 9.99 1.20
CA HIS A 659 30.14 8.92 2.17
C HIS A 659 29.65 7.62 1.57
N VAL A 660 29.89 6.56 2.31
CA VAL A 660 29.41 5.21 2.05
C VAL A 660 28.67 4.72 3.29
N ASP A 661 27.47 4.18 3.05
CA ASP A 661 26.61 3.57 4.07
C ASP A 661 26.49 2.07 3.75
N LEU A 662 26.85 1.21 4.70
CA LEU A 662 26.66 -0.24 4.62
C LEU A 662 25.53 -0.64 5.56
N ASN A 663 24.45 -1.14 4.99
CA ASN A 663 23.25 -1.56 5.72
C ASN A 663 23.17 -3.09 5.73
N TRP A 664 22.95 -3.66 6.91
CA TRP A 664 22.68 -5.08 7.11
C TRP A 664 21.29 -5.28 7.69
N LEU A 665 20.38 -5.81 6.88
CA LEU A 665 19.03 -6.19 7.28
C LEU A 665 19.07 -7.48 8.11
N LEU A 666 18.91 -7.35 9.43
CA LEU A 666 18.89 -8.46 10.38
C LEU A 666 17.55 -9.20 10.36
N ALA A 667 16.47 -8.43 10.25
CA ALA A 667 15.09 -8.90 10.20
C ALA A 667 14.23 -7.84 9.52
N ARG A 668 12.97 -8.16 9.24
CA ARG A 668 12.05 -7.29 8.49
C ARG A 668 12.01 -5.84 8.96
N ASN A 669 12.14 -5.60 10.28
CA ASN A 669 12.10 -4.26 10.88
C ASN A 669 13.43 -3.76 11.43
N HIS A 670 14.52 -4.51 11.28
CA HIS A 670 15.76 -4.31 12.03
C HIS A 670 16.96 -4.27 11.09
N ALA A 671 17.77 -3.21 11.18
CA ALA A 671 19.00 -3.09 10.42
C ALA A 671 20.16 -2.56 11.26
N LEU A 672 21.36 -3.07 10.99
CA LEU A 672 22.61 -2.46 11.42
C LEU A 672 23.17 -1.57 10.31
N LEU A 673 23.77 -0.46 10.69
CA LEU A 673 24.19 0.59 9.78
C LEU A 673 25.63 0.98 10.12
N VAL A 674 26.52 0.95 9.13
CA VAL A 674 27.90 1.42 9.27
C VAL A 674 28.11 2.51 8.23
N VAL A 675 28.61 3.66 8.67
CA VAL A 675 28.81 4.83 7.81
C VAL A 675 30.24 5.31 7.90
N ALA A 676 30.81 5.71 6.78
CA ALA A 676 32.11 6.35 6.73
C ALA A 676 32.12 7.37 5.60
N GLY A 677 32.73 8.52 5.85
CA GLY A 677 32.77 9.59 4.88
C GLY A 677 33.88 10.59 5.14
N GLY A 678 34.18 11.35 4.09
CA GLY A 678 35.20 12.38 4.10
C GLY A 678 34.83 13.49 3.14
N GLY A 679 35.47 14.62 3.31
CA GLY A 679 35.14 15.80 2.54
C GLY A 679 36.10 16.95 2.77
N PHE A 680 35.70 18.10 2.27
CA PHE A 680 36.43 19.33 2.48
C PHE A 680 35.50 20.55 2.45
N THR A 681 35.86 21.57 3.21
CA THR A 681 35.30 22.91 3.10
C THR A 681 36.23 23.79 2.29
N THR A 682 35.66 24.76 1.58
CA THR A 682 36.42 25.83 0.93
C THR A 682 35.97 27.19 1.48
N SER A 683 36.93 28.08 1.67
CA SER A 683 36.70 29.50 1.96
C SER A 683 37.39 30.36 0.91
N ARG A 684 36.64 31.30 0.33
CA ARG A 684 37.12 32.22 -0.71
C ARG A 684 37.75 33.46 -0.07
N GLN A 685 38.96 33.82 -0.50
CA GLN A 685 39.59 35.07 -0.07
C GLN A 685 38.92 36.30 -0.72
N PRO A 686 38.80 37.44 -0.03
CA PRO A 686 38.27 38.67 -0.63
C PRO A 686 39.19 39.16 -1.76
N GLY A 687 38.66 39.30 -2.98
CA GLY A 687 39.37 39.93 -4.11
C GLY A 687 40.14 38.99 -5.05
N ASP A 688 40.18 37.69 -4.76
CA ASP A 688 40.81 36.69 -5.64
C ASP A 688 39.82 35.58 -5.99
N PHE A 689 39.60 35.37 -7.29
CA PHE A 689 38.61 34.44 -7.81
C PHE A 689 39.12 32.99 -7.89
N LEU A 690 40.44 32.78 -7.77
CA LEU A 690 41.08 31.48 -8.02
C LEU A 690 41.68 30.82 -6.77
N SER A 691 41.82 31.55 -5.65
CA SER A 691 42.39 31.01 -4.42
C SER A 691 41.33 30.51 -3.42
N PHE A 692 41.51 29.27 -2.95
CA PHE A 692 40.68 28.63 -1.93
C PHE A 692 41.55 28.18 -0.77
N THR A 693 41.09 28.43 0.46
CA THR A 693 41.60 27.70 1.63
C THR A 693 40.74 26.46 1.81
N THR A 694 41.38 25.29 1.90
CA THR A 694 40.70 24.00 1.97
C THR A 694 40.95 23.34 3.31
N THR A 695 39.89 22.99 4.04
CA THR A 695 39.99 22.21 5.28
C THR A 695 39.42 20.83 5.04
N ARG A 696 40.19 19.78 5.34
CA ARG A 696 39.72 18.38 5.23
C ARG A 696 38.89 18.02 6.45
N ILE A 697 37.82 17.27 6.22
CA ILE A 697 36.89 16.79 7.24
C ILE A 697 36.59 15.32 6.98
N GLY A 698 36.21 14.58 8.02
CA GLY A 698 35.78 13.20 7.84
C GLY A 698 35.45 12.52 9.15
N GLY A 699 34.73 11.41 9.05
CA GLY A 699 34.28 10.67 10.20
C GLY A 699 33.64 9.36 9.80
N PHE A 700 33.41 8.54 10.81
CA PHE A 700 32.76 7.25 10.67
C PHE A 700 31.79 7.04 11.83
N GLY A 701 30.90 6.07 11.68
CA GLY A 701 29.96 5.71 12.72
C GLY A 701 29.34 4.36 12.48
N ALA A 702 28.71 3.84 13.53
CA ALA A 702 27.93 2.63 13.49
C ALA A 702 26.65 2.82 14.29
N GLY A 703 25.60 2.12 13.90
CA GLY A 703 24.29 2.32 14.47
C GLY A 703 23.33 1.19 14.18
N TYR A 704 22.12 1.40 14.69
CA TYR A 704 21.02 0.48 14.60
C TYR A 704 19.75 1.25 14.24
N LEU A 705 18.97 0.67 13.34
CA LEU A 705 17.71 1.20 12.84
C LEU A 705 16.61 0.17 13.05
N TYR A 706 15.52 0.61 13.68
CA TYR A 706 14.28 -0.14 13.86
C TYR A 706 13.12 0.64 13.26
N HIS A 707 12.37 0.05 12.33
CA HIS A 707 11.10 0.63 11.88
C HIS A 707 9.99 0.25 12.87
N SER A 708 9.63 1.22 13.72
CA SER A 708 8.53 1.08 14.68
C SER A 708 7.20 1.50 14.06
N PRO A 709 6.06 1.14 14.68
CA PRO A 709 4.73 1.60 14.23
C PRO A 709 4.55 3.12 14.20
N ILE A 710 5.37 3.87 14.93
CA ILE A 710 5.34 5.34 14.97
C ILE A 710 6.46 5.99 14.13
N GLY A 711 7.17 5.20 13.31
CA GLY A 711 8.25 5.65 12.45
C GLY A 711 9.64 5.13 12.87
N PRO A 712 10.72 5.62 12.25
CA PRO A 712 12.06 5.10 12.49
C PRO A 712 12.56 5.41 13.90
N PHE A 713 13.08 4.40 14.57
CA PHE A 713 13.93 4.52 15.74
C PHE A 713 15.36 4.23 15.32
N ARG A 714 16.24 5.23 15.42
CA ARG A 714 17.63 5.11 14.99
C ARG A 714 18.56 5.62 16.07
N ILE A 715 19.59 4.83 16.35
CA ILE A 715 20.72 5.23 17.18
C ILE A 715 21.97 5.11 16.30
N LEU A 716 22.72 6.18 16.16
CA LEU A 716 24.02 6.19 15.51
C LEU A 716 25.05 6.79 16.46
N VAL A 717 26.18 6.12 16.63
CA VAL A 717 27.34 6.63 17.34
C VAL A 717 28.45 6.84 16.32
N GLY A 718 28.97 8.05 16.23
CA GLY A 718 30.00 8.42 15.26
C GLY A 718 31.15 9.17 15.89
N ARG A 719 32.29 9.16 15.21
CA ARG A 719 33.51 9.85 15.61
C ARG A 719 34.16 10.54 14.41
N PRO A 720 34.62 11.79 14.55
CA PRO A 720 35.35 12.47 13.49
C PRO A 720 36.82 12.03 13.50
N ILE A 721 37.52 12.19 12.39
CA ILE A 721 38.90 11.69 12.23
C ILE A 721 39.91 12.61 12.92
N ASP A 722 39.57 13.89 13.11
CA ASP A 722 40.46 14.94 13.64
C ASP A 722 40.47 15.06 15.16
N ARG A 723 39.53 14.45 15.89
CA ARG A 723 39.46 14.50 17.36
C ARG A 723 38.94 13.20 18.01
N PRO A 724 39.12 13.00 19.32
CA PRO A 724 38.78 11.73 19.97
C PRO A 724 37.30 11.58 20.39
N ASP A 725 36.53 12.67 20.36
CA ASP A 725 35.17 12.69 20.92
C ASP A 725 34.15 11.93 20.07
N TRP A 726 33.26 11.19 20.74
CA TRP A 726 32.15 10.47 20.12
C TRP A 726 30.87 11.29 20.19
N VAL A 727 30.08 11.26 19.12
CA VAL A 727 28.79 11.94 19.01
C VAL A 727 27.68 10.90 18.87
N LEU A 728 26.62 11.06 19.67
CA LEU A 728 25.42 10.22 19.65
C LEU A 728 24.27 10.93 18.93
N ASN A 729 23.79 10.35 17.83
CA ASN A 729 22.60 10.79 17.12
C ASN A 729 21.45 9.82 17.37
N LEU A 730 20.38 10.32 17.97
CA LEU A 730 19.14 9.58 18.19
C LEU A 730 18.02 10.20 17.35
N VAL A 731 17.23 9.36 16.70
CA VAL A 731 16.02 9.73 15.95
C VAL A 731 14.89 8.79 16.38
N LEU A 732 13.73 9.36 16.70
CA LEU A 732 12.50 8.63 16.98
C LEU A 732 11.35 9.30 16.22
N GLY A 733 10.70 8.53 15.34
CA GLY A 733 9.60 8.98 14.50
C GLY A 733 10.06 9.65 13.20
N HIS A 734 9.12 9.87 12.28
CA HIS A 734 9.41 10.54 11.01
C HIS A 734 9.71 12.02 11.25
N TRP A 735 10.70 12.54 10.51
CA TRP A 735 11.03 13.96 10.55
C TRP A 735 10.02 14.78 9.73
N PHE A 736 9.76 16.02 10.13
CA PHE A 736 8.89 16.94 9.40
C PHE A 736 9.40 18.36 9.22
#